data_AF-A0A2M7G965-F1
#
_entry.id   AF-A0A2M7G965-F1
#
_cell.length_a   1.000
_cell.length_b   1.000
_cell.length_c   1.000
_cell.angle_alpha   90.00
_cell.angle_beta   90.00
_cell.angle_gamma   90.00
#
_symmetry.space_group_name_H-M   'P 1'
#
loop_
_entity.id
_entity.type
_entity.pdbx_description
1 polymer ?
#
loop_
_entity_poly.entity_id
_entity_poly.type
_entity_poly.pdbx_seq_one_letter_code
_entity_poly.pdbx_strand_id
1 'polypeptide(L)'
;MNSRIRLLTCLAFVLAGCSTASPPLTPPLSQAPAALTAQREAISAIVGDAPNFAASSNGDFLTVVSGPDGRGAKAGALVELYWPNLGEDHLWDAYSGVRYNGKFYWLHQFKLEKQWVEPDSDIVVSRFLSPDGKLQAESRDLVLRDQPVHTRNLTLRNLSGQALEDLSVYFYEFLTANLLPQGDHLAFLPASGSLHHYDQNSHFAIGLEKAPAQFQCGGVQNLLTRAKDARQDAQDGKLTGNSQVSAYVGLGVNGTLATAPVRLEAGQSLSERSFITAGNSVEAAQEALQRARQTPWPAMVQQNQVFWRDYLAKTRMPAHLSVEEQAVYRRALIVLQQNSARTGAHIAAPTSTSPPYRFSWPRDGSFIALTQLQTGHPEETRRFLEFMAKAQKSNGGWAINYRTDGRPWYDFGDRQNEHDEVGTIPWMMVEYARQTGEWAWLQTQWPVIQKACEFLLRFQDSRTGLIGPTRDLWELSTSDSWTYSNAAVFAGFKAGAEAARRRGENAAAQRYEAAAERVKQGIYQYLWVEQGGYYGRGYHLDSRRQDLKVEAANLALVWPFGVFEAQDVRMQKMAEKIMTDLSSAQGGIRRYTGDRYYDGQPWPVTTSWMAIYYARLGKPELARKLQAVNTRYAQMTGSLQLGEQYDEKLQRWVSATPLTWSEAKYILSALALENPAGLKP
;
A
#
# COMPACT_ATOMS: atom_id res chain seq x y z
N MET A 1 -37.03 -32.64 -11.91
CA MET A 1 -35.75 -33.32 -12.22
C MET A 1 -35.24 -32.73 -13.53
N ASN A 2 -34.56 -31.58 -13.46
CA ASN A 2 -33.10 -31.42 -13.40
C ASN A 2 -32.39 -31.68 -14.74
N SER A 3 -32.47 -30.69 -15.62
CA SER A 3 -31.55 -30.43 -16.73
C SER A 3 -30.66 -29.24 -16.32
N ARG A 4 -29.39 -29.53 -15.99
CA ARG A 4 -28.37 -28.52 -15.66
C ARG A 4 -27.58 -28.19 -16.93
N ILE A 5 -27.69 -26.95 -17.40
CA ILE A 5 -26.78 -26.32 -18.35
C ILE A 5 -25.72 -25.60 -17.52
N ARG A 6 -24.46 -26.03 -17.62
CA ARG A 6 -23.28 -25.32 -17.08
C ARG A 6 -22.72 -24.44 -18.20
N LEU A 7 -22.68 -23.13 -18.01
CA LEU A 7 -21.97 -22.20 -18.90
C LEU A 7 -20.73 -21.65 -18.18
N LEU A 8 -19.57 -22.00 -18.75
CA LEU A 8 -18.27 -21.32 -18.80
C LEU A 8 -17.86 -20.35 -17.67
N THR A 9 -17.02 -20.87 -16.79
CA THR A 9 -15.98 -20.14 -16.02
C THR A 9 -14.70 -20.11 -16.85
N CYS A 10 -14.11 -18.94 -17.10
CA CYS A 10 -12.73 -18.84 -17.61
C CYS A 10 -11.76 -18.77 -16.42
N LEU A 11 -11.00 -19.85 -16.26
CA LEU A 11 -9.87 -20.06 -15.36
C LEU A 11 -8.63 -19.31 -15.87
N ALA A 12 -7.93 -18.63 -14.95
CA ALA A 12 -6.50 -18.43 -15.04
C ALA A 12 -5.79 -19.72 -14.57
N PHE A 13 -4.82 -20.23 -15.32
CA PHE A 13 -3.84 -21.20 -14.83
C PHE A 13 -2.47 -21.00 -15.50
N VAL A 14 -1.45 -21.03 -14.65
CA VAL A 14 -0.01 -21.04 -14.97
C VAL A 14 0.45 -22.48 -15.19
N LEU A 15 1.32 -22.72 -16.18
CA LEU A 15 2.27 -23.85 -16.20
C LEU A 15 3.60 -23.40 -16.82
N ALA A 16 4.71 -23.78 -16.18
CA ALA A 16 6.08 -23.57 -16.63
C ALA A 16 6.69 -24.89 -17.15
N GLY A 17 7.59 -24.80 -18.14
CA GLY A 17 8.48 -25.92 -18.51
C GLY A 17 9.19 -25.81 -19.88
N CYS A 18 10.50 -25.53 -19.83
CA CYS A 18 11.58 -25.83 -20.79
C CYS A 18 11.68 -25.14 -22.19
N SER A 19 12.75 -24.35 -22.31
CA SER A 19 13.61 -24.02 -23.47
C SER A 19 13.04 -24.09 -24.89
N THR A 20 12.99 -22.95 -25.56
CA THR A 20 13.87 -22.54 -26.68
C THR A 20 13.42 -21.15 -27.15
N ALA A 21 14.33 -20.36 -27.70
CA ALA A 21 14.14 -18.96 -28.06
C ALA A 21 12.83 -18.70 -28.82
N SER A 22 12.09 -17.66 -28.43
CA SER A 22 10.96 -17.12 -29.19
C SER A 22 10.81 -15.60 -28.93
N PRO A 23 10.36 -14.84 -29.95
CA PRO A 23 10.55 -13.38 -30.09
C PRO A 23 9.60 -12.57 -29.18
N PRO A 24 9.73 -11.23 -29.07
CA PRO A 24 8.94 -10.46 -28.12
C PRO A 24 7.45 -10.58 -28.43
N LEU A 25 6.70 -11.18 -27.50
CA LEU A 25 5.25 -11.22 -27.52
C LEU A 25 4.72 -9.88 -27.02
N THR A 26 4.56 -8.91 -27.92
CA THR A 26 3.46 -7.94 -27.81
C THR A 26 2.15 -8.72 -27.80
N PRO A 27 1.29 -8.60 -26.77
CA PRO A 27 -0.03 -9.21 -26.84
C PRO A 27 -0.83 -8.49 -27.94
N PRO A 28 -1.51 -9.23 -28.84
CA PRO A 28 -2.50 -8.60 -29.70
C PRO A 28 -3.65 -8.17 -28.79
N LEU A 29 -3.87 -6.87 -28.68
CA LEU A 29 -5.15 -6.30 -28.26
C LEU A 29 -6.22 -6.94 -29.14
N SER A 30 -6.94 -7.93 -28.61
CA SER A 30 -8.12 -8.45 -29.29
C SER A 30 -9.14 -7.31 -29.30
N GLN A 31 -9.47 -6.87 -30.51
CA GLN A 31 -10.42 -5.79 -30.74
C GLN A 31 -11.79 -6.23 -30.19
N ALA A 32 -12.15 -5.73 -29.02
CA ALA A 32 -13.55 -5.63 -28.61
C ALA A 32 -14.31 -4.84 -29.69
N PRO A 33 -15.61 -5.11 -29.94
CA PRO A 33 -16.33 -4.49 -31.05
C PRO A 33 -16.26 -2.96 -30.97
N ALA A 34 -15.54 -2.35 -31.91
CA ALA A 34 -15.14 -0.95 -31.93
C ALA A 34 -16.30 0.07 -31.98
N ALA A 35 -17.56 -0.37 -32.01
CA ALA A 35 -18.73 0.49 -32.12
C ALA A 35 -19.36 0.91 -30.77
N LEU A 36 -18.98 0.30 -29.65
CA LEU A 36 -19.53 0.63 -28.30
C LEU A 36 -18.47 1.10 -27.28
N THR A 37 -17.19 1.00 -27.62
CA THR A 37 -16.06 1.56 -26.87
C THR A 37 -15.78 3.04 -27.19
N ALA A 38 -16.46 3.61 -28.18
CA ALA A 38 -16.22 4.98 -28.65
C ALA A 38 -16.80 6.11 -27.75
N GLN A 39 -17.58 5.79 -26.71
CA GLN A 39 -18.30 6.81 -25.90
C GLN A 39 -17.94 6.85 -24.40
N ARG A 40 -17.02 6.01 -23.92
CA ARG A 40 -16.64 5.99 -22.50
C ARG A 40 -15.13 6.09 -22.35
N GLU A 41 -14.67 7.04 -21.54
CA GLU A 41 -13.29 7.03 -21.03
C GLU A 41 -13.05 5.72 -20.28
N ALA A 42 -11.80 5.26 -20.26
CA ALA A 42 -11.44 4.04 -19.56
C ALA A 42 -11.90 4.09 -18.09
N ILE A 43 -12.45 2.98 -17.59
CA ILE A 43 -12.68 2.82 -16.15
C ILE A 43 -11.31 2.74 -15.52
N SER A 44 -11.05 3.57 -14.50
CA SER A 44 -9.74 3.56 -13.83
C SER A 44 -9.40 2.15 -13.36
N ALA A 45 -10.42 1.41 -12.88
CA ALA A 45 -10.30 0.01 -12.50
C ALA A 45 -9.51 -0.90 -13.47
N ILE A 46 -9.65 -0.63 -14.77
CA ILE A 46 -9.21 -1.48 -15.89
C ILE A 46 -7.95 -0.94 -16.56
N VAL A 47 -7.63 0.34 -16.39
CA VAL A 47 -6.56 1.02 -17.15
C VAL A 47 -5.63 1.78 -16.22
N GLY A 48 -4.33 1.50 -16.37
CA GLY A 48 -3.26 2.16 -15.64
C GLY A 48 -2.82 1.35 -14.41
N ASP A 49 -1.51 1.21 -14.28
CA ASP A 49 -0.87 0.79 -13.03
C ASP A 49 -0.52 2.04 -12.20
N ALA A 50 -0.10 1.81 -10.95
CA ALA A 50 0.53 2.82 -10.09
C ALA A 50 1.49 3.76 -10.87
N PRO A 51 1.60 5.04 -10.48
CA PRO A 51 1.42 5.52 -9.10
C PRO A 51 0.13 6.29 -8.83
N ASN A 52 -0.54 5.92 -7.73
CA ASN A 52 -1.56 6.75 -7.10
C ASN A 52 -0.91 7.99 -6.43
N PHE A 53 -1.66 9.07 -6.19
CA PHE A 53 -1.09 10.29 -5.64
C PHE A 53 -0.95 10.25 -4.11
N ALA A 54 -2.06 10.09 -3.39
CA ALA A 54 -2.08 10.04 -1.94
C ALA A 54 -3.40 9.43 -1.43
N ALA A 55 -3.34 8.83 -0.24
CA ALA A 55 -4.49 8.27 0.45
C ALA A 55 -4.89 9.12 1.67
N SER A 56 -6.11 8.90 2.16
CA SER A 56 -6.59 9.27 3.50
C SER A 56 -7.23 8.06 4.18
N SER A 57 -7.03 7.88 5.48
CA SER A 57 -7.41 6.65 6.19
C SER A 57 -7.64 6.84 7.69
N ASN A 58 -8.57 6.05 8.25
CA ASN A 58 -8.78 5.93 9.71
C ASN A 58 -8.51 4.52 10.27
N GLY A 59 -7.88 3.65 9.47
CA GLY A 59 -7.58 2.24 9.80
C GLY A 59 -8.76 1.26 9.65
N ASP A 60 -9.97 1.76 9.43
CA ASP A 60 -11.14 0.96 9.02
C ASP A 60 -11.51 1.25 7.56
N PHE A 61 -11.43 2.51 7.17
CA PHE A 61 -11.79 3.05 5.87
C PHE A 61 -10.61 3.81 5.28
N LEU A 62 -10.28 3.56 4.01
CA LEU A 62 -9.23 4.26 3.27
C LEU A 62 -9.70 4.60 1.86
N THR A 63 -9.41 5.82 1.40
CA THR A 63 -9.61 6.18 0.00
C THR A 63 -8.33 6.71 -0.62
N VAL A 64 -8.19 6.48 -1.93
CA VAL A 64 -7.01 6.89 -2.70
C VAL A 64 -7.41 7.88 -3.78
N VAL A 65 -6.73 9.03 -3.79
CA VAL A 65 -6.84 10.04 -4.84
C VAL A 65 -5.76 9.80 -5.89
N SER A 66 -6.14 9.80 -7.17
CA SER A 66 -5.22 9.62 -8.30
C SER A 66 -4.49 10.90 -8.71
N GLY A 67 -3.27 10.71 -9.23
CA GLY A 67 -2.50 11.74 -9.92
C GLY A 67 -2.76 11.76 -11.43
N PRO A 68 -2.05 12.62 -12.19
CA PRO A 68 -2.18 12.69 -13.66
C PRO A 68 -1.75 11.40 -14.35
N ASP A 69 -0.74 10.72 -13.82
CA ASP A 69 -0.21 9.45 -14.35
C ASP A 69 -0.78 8.22 -13.61
N GLY A 70 -1.74 8.42 -12.71
CA GLY A 70 -2.32 7.36 -11.90
C GLY A 70 -3.35 6.53 -12.64
N ARG A 71 -3.99 5.61 -11.90
CA ARG A 71 -5.06 4.74 -12.38
C ARG A 71 -6.12 5.55 -13.15
N GLY A 72 -6.39 5.17 -14.40
CA GLY A 72 -7.31 5.82 -15.33
C GLY A 72 -6.88 7.17 -15.91
N ALA A 73 -5.71 7.71 -15.52
CA ALA A 73 -5.21 9.03 -15.86
C ALA A 73 -6.21 10.17 -15.55
N LYS A 74 -7.00 10.02 -14.47
CA LYS A 74 -7.99 10.99 -14.03
C LYS A 74 -7.50 11.71 -12.79
N ALA A 75 -6.74 12.80 -12.94
CA ALA A 75 -6.22 13.54 -11.78
C ALA A 75 -7.35 13.99 -10.83
N GLY A 76 -7.19 13.73 -9.53
CA GLY A 76 -8.15 14.09 -8.48
C GLY A 76 -9.41 13.22 -8.42
N ALA A 77 -9.49 12.12 -9.17
CA ALA A 77 -10.51 11.11 -8.95
C ALA A 77 -10.19 10.27 -7.70
N LEU A 78 -11.22 9.70 -7.08
CA LEU A 78 -11.06 8.56 -6.20
C LEU A 78 -11.03 7.31 -7.05
N VAL A 79 -10.01 6.48 -6.85
CA VAL A 79 -9.76 5.31 -7.69
C VAL A 79 -9.74 3.99 -6.93
N GLU A 80 -9.66 4.05 -5.60
CA GLU A 80 -9.72 2.91 -4.69
C GLU A 80 -10.38 3.34 -3.37
N LEU A 81 -11.14 2.42 -2.77
CA LEU A 81 -11.84 2.62 -1.50
C LEU A 81 -11.85 1.30 -0.73
N TYR A 82 -11.10 1.23 0.36
CA TYR A 82 -10.94 0.02 1.15
C TYR A 82 -11.78 0.02 2.41
N TRP A 83 -12.63 -1.00 2.57
CA TRP A 83 -13.47 -1.21 3.76
C TRP A 83 -13.96 -2.67 3.85
N PRO A 84 -14.29 -3.20 5.04
CA PRO A 84 -13.85 -2.74 6.35
C PRO A 84 -12.39 -3.10 6.61
N ASN A 85 -11.78 -2.45 7.61
CA ASN A 85 -10.39 -2.71 8.04
C ASN A 85 -9.37 -2.71 6.89
N LEU A 86 -9.53 -1.81 5.93
CA LEU A 86 -8.68 -1.73 4.72
C LEU A 86 -8.70 -3.00 3.86
N GLY A 87 -9.70 -3.87 4.03
CA GLY A 87 -9.62 -5.27 3.61
C GLY A 87 -10.11 -5.58 2.21
N GLU A 88 -11.11 -4.88 1.67
CA GLU A 88 -11.61 -5.07 0.30
C GLU A 88 -11.74 -3.73 -0.39
N ASP A 89 -11.39 -3.66 -1.68
CA ASP A 89 -11.59 -2.49 -2.53
C ASP A 89 -13.02 -2.51 -3.10
N HIS A 90 -13.73 -1.40 -2.96
CA HIS A 90 -15.12 -1.25 -3.40
C HIS A 90 -15.31 -0.13 -4.42
N LEU A 91 -14.25 0.38 -5.04
CA LEU A 91 -14.36 1.50 -5.95
C LEU A 91 -13.72 1.22 -7.29
N TRP A 92 -14.45 1.53 -8.36
CA TRP A 92 -13.88 1.62 -9.70
C TRP A 92 -13.55 3.05 -10.09
N ASP A 93 -14.42 3.99 -9.75
CA ASP A 93 -14.25 5.41 -10.06
C ASP A 93 -15.22 6.27 -9.24
N ALA A 94 -14.75 7.35 -8.63
CA ALA A 94 -15.62 8.44 -8.18
C ALA A 94 -14.96 9.80 -8.41
N TYR A 95 -15.71 10.75 -8.95
CA TYR A 95 -15.18 12.07 -9.27
C TYR A 95 -16.29 13.11 -9.42
N SER A 96 -15.89 14.37 -9.44
CA SER A 96 -16.81 15.50 -9.57
C SER A 96 -16.83 16.04 -11.01
N GLY A 97 -17.98 16.60 -11.39
CA GLY A 97 -18.17 17.38 -12.60
C GLY A 97 -18.80 18.72 -12.28
N VAL A 98 -18.68 19.66 -13.22
CA VAL A 98 -19.26 20.99 -13.11
C VAL A 98 -19.95 21.36 -14.42
N ARG A 99 -21.11 22.00 -14.31
CA ARG A 99 -21.77 22.66 -15.42
C ARG A 99 -21.83 24.15 -15.14
N TYR A 100 -21.55 24.98 -16.13
CA TYR A 100 -21.78 26.43 -16.07
C TYR A 100 -21.87 27.00 -17.49
N ASN A 101 -22.64 28.08 -17.67
CA ASN A 101 -22.87 28.73 -18.97
C ASN A 101 -23.26 27.72 -20.07
N GLY A 102 -24.09 26.74 -19.73
CA GLY A 102 -24.56 25.69 -20.64
C GLY A 102 -23.54 24.62 -21.03
N LYS A 103 -22.32 24.63 -20.48
CA LYS A 103 -21.28 23.63 -20.76
C LYS A 103 -21.03 22.74 -19.57
N PHE A 104 -20.79 21.45 -19.81
CA PHE A 104 -20.46 20.45 -18.79
C PHE A 104 -19.01 19.99 -18.93
N TYR A 105 -18.33 19.79 -17.80
CA TYR A 105 -16.98 19.25 -17.74
C TYR A 105 -16.84 18.31 -16.53
N TRP A 106 -16.12 17.20 -16.71
CA TRP A 106 -15.57 16.48 -15.56
C TRP A 106 -14.31 17.18 -15.06
N LEU A 107 -14.03 17.17 -13.76
CA LEU A 107 -12.89 17.89 -13.21
C LEU A 107 -11.53 17.40 -13.75
N HIS A 108 -11.39 16.11 -14.06
CA HIS A 108 -10.14 15.61 -14.66
C HIS A 108 -9.90 16.09 -16.10
N GLN A 109 -10.89 16.76 -16.72
CA GLN A 109 -10.74 17.44 -18.01
C GLN A 109 -10.24 18.88 -17.84
N PHE A 110 -10.20 19.40 -16.61
CA PHE A 110 -9.57 20.68 -16.31
C PHE A 110 -8.06 20.51 -16.27
N LYS A 111 -7.32 21.61 -16.46
CA LYS A 111 -5.87 21.61 -16.27
C LYS A 111 -5.57 21.46 -14.78
N LEU A 112 -4.89 20.39 -14.38
CA LEU A 112 -4.33 20.28 -13.03
C LEU A 112 -3.25 21.36 -12.84
N GLU A 113 -3.49 22.31 -11.95
CA GLU A 113 -2.53 23.36 -11.59
C GLU A 113 -1.55 22.88 -10.52
N LYS A 114 -2.06 22.16 -9.52
CA LYS A 114 -1.28 21.67 -8.40
C LYS A 114 -2.00 20.53 -7.68
N GLN A 115 -1.23 19.57 -7.18
CA GLN A 115 -1.68 18.54 -6.26
C GLN A 115 -0.70 18.46 -5.08
N TRP A 116 -1.21 18.40 -3.85
CA TRP A 116 -0.39 18.27 -2.65
C TRP A 116 -1.19 17.62 -1.51
N VAL A 117 -0.49 17.19 -0.47
CA VAL A 117 -1.11 16.82 0.81
C VAL A 117 -0.89 17.96 1.79
N GLU A 118 -1.92 18.39 2.52
CA GLU A 118 -1.75 19.42 3.53
C GLU A 118 -0.73 18.98 4.59
N PRO A 119 0.23 19.84 4.97
CA PRO A 119 1.26 19.48 5.95
C PRO A 119 0.68 18.95 7.26
N ASP A 120 1.35 17.95 7.84
CA ASP A 120 0.98 17.32 9.11
C ASP A 120 -0.49 16.86 9.15
N SER A 121 -0.99 16.40 8.00
CA SER A 121 -2.32 15.82 7.84
C SER A 121 -2.32 14.75 6.75
N ASP A 122 -3.49 14.15 6.52
CA ASP A 122 -3.75 13.35 5.31
C ASP A 122 -4.82 13.93 4.38
N ILE A 123 -5.05 15.23 4.47
CA ILE A 123 -5.98 15.93 3.57
C ILE A 123 -5.31 16.08 2.20
N VAL A 124 -5.88 15.43 1.19
CA VAL A 124 -5.38 15.49 -0.17
C VAL A 124 -6.04 16.64 -0.91
N VAL A 125 -5.25 17.48 -1.57
CA VAL A 125 -5.74 18.67 -2.28
C VAL A 125 -5.38 18.61 -3.75
N SER A 126 -6.39 18.82 -4.61
CA SER A 126 -6.21 18.91 -6.06
C SER A 126 -6.82 20.22 -6.56
N ARG A 127 -6.02 21.04 -7.24
CA ARG A 127 -6.44 22.33 -7.80
C ARG A 127 -6.40 22.30 -9.31
N PHE A 128 -7.47 22.79 -9.91
CA PHE A 128 -7.72 22.74 -11.34
C PHE A 128 -8.17 24.08 -11.89
N LEU A 129 -7.85 24.34 -13.16
CA LEU A 129 -8.33 25.47 -13.94
C LEU A 129 -9.16 24.99 -15.13
N SER A 130 -10.35 25.56 -15.30
CA SER A 130 -11.24 25.21 -16.41
C SER A 130 -10.58 25.45 -17.77
N PRO A 131 -10.98 24.72 -18.84
CA PRO A 131 -10.41 24.90 -20.17
C PRO A 131 -10.52 26.32 -20.73
N ASP A 132 -11.53 27.09 -20.31
CA ASP A 132 -11.72 28.49 -20.71
C ASP A 132 -11.09 29.50 -19.73
N GLY A 133 -10.42 29.04 -18.67
CA GLY A 133 -9.75 29.87 -17.66
C GLY A 133 -10.68 30.65 -16.73
N LYS A 134 -12.00 30.42 -16.77
CA LYS A 134 -12.99 31.22 -16.02
C LYS A 134 -13.29 30.68 -14.62
N LEU A 135 -13.06 29.40 -14.37
CA LEU A 135 -13.42 28.73 -13.12
C LEU A 135 -12.21 27.97 -12.57
N GLN A 136 -11.83 28.27 -11.33
CA GLN A 136 -10.89 27.44 -10.58
C GLN A 136 -11.67 26.51 -9.66
N ALA A 137 -11.25 25.24 -9.61
CA ALA A 137 -11.81 24.24 -8.73
C ALA A 137 -10.71 23.71 -7.79
N GLU A 138 -10.98 23.64 -6.49
CA GLU A 138 -10.11 23.02 -5.50
C GLU A 138 -10.90 21.93 -4.76
N SER A 139 -10.49 20.67 -4.91
CA SER A 139 -11.01 19.57 -4.11
C SER A 139 -10.12 19.34 -2.89
N ARG A 140 -10.74 19.18 -1.72
CA ARG A 140 -10.09 18.70 -0.50
C ARG A 140 -10.76 17.42 -0.05
N ASP A 141 -9.97 16.36 0.04
CA ASP A 141 -10.40 14.99 0.24
C ASP A 141 -9.86 14.48 1.58
N LEU A 142 -10.74 13.96 2.44
CA LEU A 142 -10.33 13.33 3.71
C LEU A 142 -11.30 12.23 4.15
N VAL A 143 -10.77 11.28 4.92
CA VAL A 143 -11.55 10.28 5.66
C VAL A 143 -11.72 10.75 7.10
N LEU A 144 -12.96 10.70 7.61
CA LEU A 144 -13.26 11.09 8.98
C LEU A 144 -12.65 10.10 9.99
N ARG A 145 -12.16 10.62 11.12
CA ARG A 145 -11.39 9.82 12.09
C ARG A 145 -12.22 8.81 12.87
N ASP A 146 -13.48 9.13 13.12
CA ASP A 146 -14.40 8.42 14.02
C ASP A 146 -15.41 7.52 13.29
N GLN A 147 -15.57 7.66 11.97
CA GLN A 147 -16.53 6.90 11.18
C GLN A 147 -16.03 6.60 9.75
N PRO A 148 -16.49 5.51 9.11
CA PRO A 148 -16.08 5.11 7.76
C PRO A 148 -16.73 5.99 6.69
N VAL A 149 -16.25 7.23 6.62
CA VAL A 149 -16.78 8.28 5.74
C VAL A 149 -15.62 8.95 5.02
N HIS A 150 -15.63 8.87 3.70
CA HIS A 150 -14.89 9.81 2.87
C HIS A 150 -15.75 11.05 2.61
N THR A 151 -15.13 12.21 2.70
CA THR A 151 -15.74 13.47 2.29
C THR A 151 -14.84 14.25 1.35
N ARG A 152 -15.46 14.89 0.36
CA ARG A 152 -14.83 15.82 -0.56
C ARG A 152 -15.51 17.17 -0.44
N ASN A 153 -14.72 18.20 -0.13
CA ASN A 153 -15.15 19.58 -0.22
C ASN A 153 -14.61 20.20 -1.53
N LEU A 154 -15.51 20.52 -2.46
CA LEU A 154 -15.17 21.15 -3.73
C LEU A 154 -15.47 22.65 -3.66
N THR A 155 -14.42 23.46 -3.68
CA THR A 155 -14.54 24.93 -3.75
C THR A 155 -14.34 25.39 -5.19
N LEU A 156 -15.32 26.13 -5.71
CA LEU A 156 -15.35 26.70 -7.06
C LEU A 156 -15.22 28.21 -6.96
N ARG A 157 -14.26 28.81 -7.66
CA ARG A 157 -14.02 30.26 -7.67
C ARG A 157 -14.15 30.82 -9.09
N ASN A 158 -15.02 31.80 -9.26
CA ASN A 158 -15.15 32.52 -10.53
C ASN A 158 -13.97 33.49 -10.68
N LEU A 159 -13.13 33.25 -11.68
CA LEU A 159 -11.98 34.07 -12.03
C LEU A 159 -12.27 35.08 -13.14
N SER A 160 -13.47 35.02 -13.73
CA SER A 160 -13.86 35.93 -14.82
C SER A 160 -14.39 37.27 -14.29
N GLY A 161 -14.44 38.27 -15.17
CA GLY A 161 -15.06 39.58 -14.87
C GLY A 161 -16.57 39.61 -14.99
N GLN A 162 -17.23 38.46 -15.19
CA GLN A 162 -18.69 38.34 -15.38
C GLN A 162 -19.24 37.22 -14.48
N ALA A 163 -20.55 37.21 -14.26
CA ALA A 163 -21.19 36.09 -13.57
C ALA A 163 -21.11 34.80 -14.40
N LEU A 164 -20.98 33.66 -13.71
CA LEU A 164 -21.20 32.35 -14.30
C LEU A 164 -22.64 31.93 -13.99
N GLU A 165 -23.42 31.67 -15.04
CA GLU A 165 -24.80 31.23 -14.94
C GLU A 165 -24.89 29.71 -14.88
N ASP A 166 -25.99 29.20 -14.34
CA ASP A 166 -26.30 27.77 -14.28
C ASP A 166 -25.18 26.90 -13.69
N LEU A 167 -24.45 27.42 -12.70
CA LEU A 167 -23.37 26.68 -12.05
C LEU A 167 -23.98 25.55 -11.21
N SER A 168 -23.71 24.30 -11.58
CA SER A 168 -24.07 23.12 -10.78
C SER A 168 -22.91 22.14 -10.69
N VAL A 169 -22.88 21.39 -9.58
CA VAL A 169 -21.87 20.38 -9.28
C VAL A 169 -22.50 19.01 -9.38
N TYR A 170 -21.79 18.09 -10.01
CA TYR A 170 -22.17 16.69 -10.17
C TYR A 170 -21.18 15.82 -9.42
N PHE A 171 -21.67 14.82 -8.72
CA PHE A 171 -20.86 13.84 -8.01
C PHE A 171 -21.22 12.46 -8.55
N TYR A 172 -20.23 11.86 -9.23
CA TYR A 172 -20.34 10.55 -9.85
C TYR A 172 -19.67 9.51 -8.98
N GLU A 173 -20.32 8.36 -8.81
CA GLU A 173 -19.75 7.17 -8.17
C GLU A 173 -20.00 5.94 -9.04
N PHE A 174 -19.01 5.07 -9.05
CA PHE A 174 -19.10 3.71 -9.56
C PHE A 174 -18.40 2.78 -8.58
N LEU A 175 -19.17 2.34 -7.57
CA LEU A 175 -18.71 1.36 -6.59
C LEU A 175 -18.86 -0.08 -7.10
N THR A 176 -18.13 -0.99 -6.45
CA THR A 176 -18.25 -2.45 -6.55
C THR A 176 -18.33 -3.04 -5.16
N ALA A 177 -19.54 -3.20 -4.64
CA ALA A 177 -19.71 -3.71 -3.28
C ALA A 177 -19.27 -5.19 -3.27
N ASN A 178 -18.11 -5.49 -2.66
CA ASN A 178 -17.46 -6.81 -2.65
C ASN A 178 -16.66 -7.20 -3.92
N LEU A 179 -15.82 -6.30 -4.44
CA LEU A 179 -14.83 -6.50 -5.53
C LEU A 179 -15.38 -6.69 -6.94
N LEU A 180 -16.48 -7.42 -7.10
CA LEU A 180 -17.11 -7.69 -8.39
C LEU A 180 -18.42 -6.91 -8.51
N PRO A 181 -18.70 -6.30 -9.67
CA PRO A 181 -19.89 -5.48 -9.87
C PRO A 181 -21.17 -6.32 -10.01
N GLN A 182 -21.06 -7.66 -10.12
CA GLN A 182 -22.21 -8.54 -10.25
C GLN A 182 -22.84 -8.77 -8.87
N GLY A 183 -24.12 -8.44 -8.72
CA GLY A 183 -24.82 -8.47 -7.44
C GLY A 183 -25.10 -7.07 -6.88
N ASP A 184 -24.46 -6.04 -7.43
CA ASP A 184 -24.66 -4.67 -6.96
C ASP A 184 -26.06 -4.13 -7.27
N HIS A 185 -26.63 -3.51 -6.24
CA HIS A 185 -27.89 -2.79 -6.30
C HIS A 185 -27.64 -1.32 -5.96
N LEU A 186 -28.28 -0.43 -6.71
CA LEU A 186 -28.23 1.01 -6.45
C LEU A 186 -29.65 1.55 -6.43
N ALA A 187 -30.00 2.27 -5.36
CA ALA A 187 -31.29 2.92 -5.23
C ALA A 187 -31.13 4.35 -4.69
N PHE A 188 -31.95 5.28 -5.17
CA PHE A 188 -32.11 6.59 -4.55
C PHE A 188 -33.12 6.50 -3.41
N LEU A 189 -32.73 6.94 -2.21
CA LEU A 189 -33.57 7.00 -1.03
C LEU A 189 -34.10 8.43 -0.85
N PRO A 190 -35.40 8.70 -1.12
CA PRO A 190 -35.93 10.06 -1.07
C PRO A 190 -35.91 10.68 0.33
N ALA A 191 -36.09 9.88 1.38
CA ALA A 191 -36.13 10.34 2.76
C ALA A 191 -34.81 11.00 3.20
N SER A 192 -33.68 10.47 2.73
CA SER A 192 -32.35 11.01 3.03
C SER A 192 -31.75 11.80 1.86
N GLY A 193 -32.37 11.80 0.68
CA GLY A 193 -31.82 12.45 -0.53
C GLY A 193 -30.41 11.92 -0.85
N SER A 194 -30.25 10.60 -0.84
CA SER A 194 -28.96 9.92 -1.03
C SER A 194 -29.10 8.73 -1.95
N LEU A 195 -28.02 8.33 -2.60
CA LEU A 195 -27.92 7.02 -3.22
C LEU A 195 -27.51 5.98 -2.17
N HIS A 196 -28.03 4.78 -2.29
CA HIS A 196 -27.69 3.61 -1.50
C HIS A 196 -27.22 2.50 -2.45
N HIS A 197 -25.92 2.24 -2.43
CA HIS A 197 -25.26 1.17 -3.18
C HIS A 197 -25.01 0.01 -2.24
N TYR A 198 -25.37 -1.22 -2.61
CA TYR A 198 -25.11 -2.38 -1.78
C TYR A 198 -24.98 -3.69 -2.55
N ASP A 199 -24.22 -4.61 -1.95
CA ASP A 199 -24.25 -6.04 -2.22
C ASP A 199 -24.00 -6.79 -0.91
N GLN A 200 -24.88 -7.76 -0.63
CA GLN A 200 -24.88 -8.55 0.61
C GLN A 200 -24.75 -7.67 1.87
N ASN A 201 -23.60 -7.75 2.56
CA ASN A 201 -23.36 -7.09 3.84
C ASN A 201 -22.59 -5.76 3.71
N SER A 202 -22.31 -5.33 2.48
CA SER A 202 -21.59 -4.08 2.20
C SER A 202 -22.58 -3.04 1.71
N HIS A 203 -22.86 -2.04 2.57
CA HIS A 203 -23.80 -0.95 2.26
C HIS A 203 -23.06 0.37 2.23
N PHE A 204 -23.27 1.14 1.16
CA PHE A 204 -22.70 2.46 0.98
C PHE A 204 -23.79 3.51 0.77
N ALA A 205 -23.75 4.59 1.53
CA ALA A 205 -24.61 5.74 1.29
C ALA A 205 -23.80 6.91 0.70
N ILE A 206 -24.24 7.44 -0.43
CA ILE A 206 -23.62 8.52 -1.17
C ILE A 206 -24.56 9.72 -1.17
N GLY A 207 -24.08 10.86 -0.66
CA GLY A 207 -24.93 12.03 -0.47
C GLY A 207 -24.17 13.33 -0.55
N LEU A 208 -24.90 14.42 -0.75
CA LEU A 208 -24.39 15.79 -0.67
C LEU A 208 -24.74 16.40 0.68
N GLU A 209 -24.06 17.49 1.08
CA GLU A 209 -24.37 18.23 2.31
C GLU A 209 -25.81 18.74 2.33
N LYS A 210 -26.30 19.22 1.20
CA LYS A 210 -27.72 19.59 0.98
C LYS A 210 -28.42 18.52 0.13
N ALA A 211 -29.75 18.47 0.16
CA ALA A 211 -30.47 17.54 -0.71
C ALA A 211 -30.13 17.80 -2.20
N PRO A 212 -29.89 16.74 -3.00
CA PRO A 212 -29.58 16.90 -4.41
C PRO A 212 -30.81 17.43 -5.18
N ALA A 213 -30.58 18.27 -6.18
CA ALA A 213 -31.64 18.75 -7.08
C ALA A 213 -31.98 17.72 -8.15
N GLN A 214 -31.01 16.87 -8.53
CA GLN A 214 -31.18 15.80 -9.49
C GLN A 214 -30.40 14.57 -9.06
N PHE A 215 -30.85 13.39 -9.48
CA PHE A 215 -30.18 12.12 -9.25
C PHE A 215 -30.35 11.20 -10.45
N GLN A 216 -29.48 10.20 -10.58
CA GLN A 216 -29.62 9.12 -11.55
C GLN A 216 -28.95 7.85 -11.01
N CYS A 217 -29.69 6.75 -10.99
CA CYS A 217 -29.14 5.41 -10.81
C CYS A 217 -29.03 4.75 -12.20
N GLY A 218 -27.81 4.45 -12.64
CA GLY A 218 -27.52 4.01 -14.00
C GLY A 218 -26.99 2.57 -14.11
N GLY A 219 -27.27 1.92 -15.25
CA GLY A 219 -26.74 0.60 -15.59
C GLY A 219 -25.61 0.72 -16.62
N VAL A 220 -24.46 0.12 -16.35
CA VAL A 220 -23.29 0.18 -17.24
C VAL A 220 -23.28 -1.03 -18.18
N GLN A 221 -23.46 -0.79 -19.48
CA GLN A 221 -23.51 -1.84 -20.51
C GLN A 221 -24.47 -2.99 -20.14
N ASN A 222 -25.54 -2.67 -19.41
CA ASN A 222 -26.48 -3.65 -18.92
C ASN A 222 -27.53 -3.91 -20.00
N LEU A 223 -27.47 -5.11 -20.58
CA LEU A 223 -28.30 -5.51 -21.72
C LEU A 223 -29.77 -5.78 -21.33
N LEU A 224 -30.08 -5.83 -20.03
CA LEU A 224 -31.40 -6.14 -19.50
C LEU A 224 -32.12 -4.93 -18.91
N THR A 225 -31.45 -3.77 -18.79
CA THR A 225 -32.05 -2.53 -18.29
C THR A 225 -32.03 -1.43 -19.34
N ARG A 226 -33.04 -0.55 -19.30
CA ARG A 226 -33.08 0.70 -20.07
C ARG A 226 -32.48 1.87 -19.30
N ALA A 227 -32.03 1.66 -18.06
CA ALA A 227 -31.40 2.69 -17.25
C ALA A 227 -30.10 3.15 -17.90
N LYS A 228 -30.06 4.41 -18.35
CA LYS A 228 -28.85 5.03 -18.90
C LYS A 228 -27.73 5.06 -17.85
N ASP A 229 -26.50 4.89 -18.31
CA ASP A 229 -25.29 5.12 -17.51
C ASP A 229 -25.34 6.53 -16.89
N ALA A 230 -25.24 6.61 -15.56
CA ALA A 230 -25.37 7.87 -14.82
C ALA A 230 -24.26 8.88 -15.16
N ARG A 231 -23.08 8.40 -15.58
CA ARG A 231 -21.99 9.25 -16.07
C ARG A 231 -22.37 9.91 -17.40
N GLN A 232 -22.90 9.12 -18.33
CA GLN A 232 -23.28 9.62 -19.66
C GLN A 232 -24.47 10.57 -19.56
N ASP A 233 -25.45 10.22 -18.72
CA ASP A 233 -26.66 11.02 -18.50
C ASP A 233 -26.35 12.38 -17.86
N ALA A 234 -25.24 12.52 -17.13
CA ALA A 234 -24.80 13.80 -16.57
C ALA A 234 -24.33 14.81 -17.63
N GLN A 235 -23.88 14.36 -18.81
CA GLN A 235 -23.12 15.19 -19.76
C GLN A 235 -23.99 16.24 -20.49
N ASP A 236 -25.30 16.02 -20.58
CA ASP A 236 -26.25 17.03 -21.10
C ASP A 236 -26.78 17.97 -19.99
N GLY A 237 -26.33 17.74 -18.75
CA GLY A 237 -26.71 18.39 -17.50
C GLY A 237 -28.14 18.18 -17.02
N LYS A 238 -28.84 17.16 -17.53
CA LYS A 238 -30.17 16.76 -17.07
C LYS A 238 -30.18 15.27 -16.75
N LEU A 239 -30.15 14.94 -15.46
CA LEU A 239 -30.29 13.57 -15.01
C LEU A 239 -31.74 13.09 -15.20
N THR A 240 -31.90 11.89 -15.76
CA THR A 240 -33.18 11.28 -16.12
C THR A 240 -34.04 10.97 -14.89
N GLY A 241 -33.42 10.76 -13.71
CA GLY A 241 -34.15 10.52 -12.47
C GLY A 241 -34.52 9.06 -12.22
N ASN A 242 -33.79 8.10 -12.80
CA ASN A 242 -34.01 6.69 -12.48
C ASN A 242 -33.68 6.42 -11.01
N SER A 243 -34.64 5.87 -10.27
CA SER A 243 -34.55 5.72 -8.81
C SER A 243 -33.92 4.41 -8.36
N GLN A 244 -33.79 3.41 -9.23
CA GLN A 244 -33.16 2.15 -8.86
C GLN A 244 -32.64 1.38 -10.07
N VAL A 245 -31.60 0.59 -9.87
CA VAL A 245 -31.01 -0.29 -10.88
C VAL A 245 -30.27 -1.43 -10.19
N SER A 246 -30.08 -2.54 -10.89
CA SER A 246 -29.38 -3.72 -10.36
C SER A 246 -28.52 -4.37 -11.45
N ALA A 247 -27.32 -4.78 -11.08
CA ALA A 247 -26.36 -5.42 -11.97
C ALA A 247 -26.47 -6.95 -11.91
N TYR A 248 -27.40 -7.50 -12.70
CA TYR A 248 -27.48 -8.94 -12.94
C TYR A 248 -26.65 -9.38 -14.16
N VAL A 249 -26.68 -8.59 -15.25
CA VAL A 249 -25.92 -8.83 -16.49
C VAL A 249 -25.44 -7.47 -17.00
N GLY A 250 -24.14 -7.22 -16.94
CA GLY A 250 -23.52 -5.93 -17.32
C GLY A 250 -22.19 -5.72 -16.61
N LEU A 251 -21.62 -4.52 -16.76
CA LEU A 251 -20.38 -4.13 -16.08
C LEU A 251 -20.61 -3.55 -14.68
N GLY A 252 -21.86 -3.31 -14.26
CA GLY A 252 -22.19 -2.81 -12.92
C GLY A 252 -23.28 -1.74 -12.91
N VAL A 253 -23.48 -1.13 -11.74
CA VAL A 253 -24.36 0.02 -11.53
C VAL A 253 -23.56 1.23 -11.09
N ASN A 254 -24.02 2.43 -11.43
CA ASN A 254 -23.34 3.66 -11.07
C ASN A 254 -24.33 4.79 -10.78
N GLY A 255 -23.87 5.81 -10.08
CA GLY A 255 -24.72 6.87 -9.56
C GLY A 255 -24.21 8.26 -9.86
N THR A 256 -25.13 9.20 -10.10
CA THR A 256 -24.80 10.63 -10.13
C THR A 256 -25.81 11.42 -9.30
N LEU A 257 -25.30 12.33 -8.46
CA LEU A 257 -26.08 13.37 -7.79
C LEU A 257 -25.68 14.74 -8.32
N ALA A 258 -26.63 15.67 -8.45
CA ALA A 258 -26.35 17.04 -8.87
C ALA A 258 -26.95 18.10 -7.93
N THR A 259 -26.23 19.20 -7.72
CA THR A 259 -26.71 20.36 -6.97
C THR A 259 -27.68 21.20 -7.79
N ALA A 260 -28.45 22.07 -7.12
CA ALA A 260 -29.27 23.06 -7.81
C ALA A 260 -28.36 24.05 -8.57
N PRO A 261 -28.75 24.50 -9.77
CA PRO A 261 -28.00 25.53 -10.48
C PRO A 261 -28.02 26.84 -9.69
N VAL A 262 -26.87 27.51 -9.63
CA VAL A 262 -26.72 28.83 -9.01
C VAL A 262 -26.01 29.78 -9.95
N ARG A 263 -26.24 31.08 -9.74
CA ARG A 263 -25.44 32.14 -10.36
C ARG A 263 -24.26 32.46 -9.45
N LEU A 264 -23.04 32.44 -9.98
CA LEU A 264 -21.83 32.75 -9.24
C LEU A 264 -21.23 34.06 -9.77
N GLU A 265 -21.30 35.15 -8.98
CA GLU A 265 -20.82 36.46 -9.42
C GLU A 265 -19.29 36.49 -9.60
N ALA A 266 -18.80 37.50 -10.33
CA ALA A 266 -17.37 37.71 -10.53
C ALA A 266 -16.61 37.74 -9.18
N GLY A 267 -15.54 36.94 -9.08
CA GLY A 267 -14.71 36.84 -7.87
C GLY A 267 -15.31 36.04 -6.71
N GLN A 268 -16.58 35.63 -6.77
CA GLN A 268 -17.20 34.82 -5.72
C GLN A 268 -16.72 33.37 -5.72
N SER A 269 -16.94 32.71 -4.58
CA SER A 269 -16.70 31.28 -4.40
C SER A 269 -17.95 30.57 -3.89
N LEU A 270 -18.14 29.34 -4.37
CA LEU A 270 -19.13 28.37 -3.90
C LEU A 270 -18.38 27.16 -3.35
N SER A 271 -18.87 26.54 -2.28
CA SER A 271 -18.37 25.24 -1.82
C SER A 271 -19.52 24.24 -1.76
N GLU A 272 -19.29 23.07 -2.35
CA GLU A 272 -20.22 21.94 -2.35
C GLU A 272 -19.51 20.72 -1.79
N ARG A 273 -20.17 20.00 -0.89
CA ARG A 273 -19.57 18.85 -0.20
C ARG A 273 -20.33 17.56 -0.49
N SER A 274 -19.58 16.50 -0.75
CA SER A 274 -20.09 15.14 -0.94
C SER A 274 -19.51 14.16 0.07
N PHE A 275 -20.21 13.05 0.22
CA PHE A 275 -19.88 11.98 1.15
C PHE A 275 -20.05 10.62 0.47
N ILE A 276 -19.12 9.71 0.76
CA ILE A 276 -19.30 8.26 0.56
C ILE A 276 -19.10 7.63 1.93
N THR A 277 -20.12 6.93 2.41
CA THR A 277 -20.13 6.31 3.74
C THR A 277 -20.31 4.81 3.61
N ALA A 278 -19.76 4.03 4.54
CA ALA A 278 -19.95 2.58 4.57
C ALA A 278 -20.59 2.09 5.87
N GLY A 279 -21.29 0.97 5.80
CA GLY A 279 -21.91 0.31 6.93
C GLY A 279 -22.20 -1.16 6.63
N ASN A 280 -22.34 -1.95 7.69
CA ASN A 280 -22.76 -3.35 7.62
C ASN A 280 -24.29 -3.52 7.49
N SER A 281 -25.03 -2.40 7.48
CA SER A 281 -26.45 -2.33 7.18
C SER A 281 -26.77 -0.98 6.52
N VAL A 282 -27.95 -0.88 5.92
CA VAL A 282 -28.42 0.40 5.35
C VAL A 282 -28.56 1.47 6.43
N GLU A 283 -29.02 1.11 7.63
CA GLU A 283 -29.16 2.01 8.77
C GLU A 283 -27.80 2.57 9.18
N ALA A 284 -26.78 1.71 9.34
CA ALA A 284 -25.45 2.13 9.73
C ALA A 284 -24.82 3.11 8.72
N ALA A 285 -24.96 2.84 7.42
CA ALA A 285 -24.46 3.74 6.38
C ALA A 285 -25.22 5.08 6.37
N GLN A 286 -26.54 5.06 6.50
CA GLN A 286 -27.36 6.27 6.52
C GLN A 286 -27.14 7.12 7.79
N GLU A 287 -26.96 6.49 8.96
CA GLU A 287 -26.62 7.19 10.21
C GLU A 287 -25.25 7.89 10.09
N ALA A 288 -24.25 7.22 9.53
CA ALA A 288 -22.94 7.82 9.29
C ALA A 288 -23.04 9.04 8.35
N LEU A 289 -23.84 8.93 7.27
CA LEU A 289 -24.11 10.06 6.36
C LEU A 289 -24.81 11.21 7.08
N GLN A 290 -25.81 10.94 7.90
CA GLN A 290 -26.53 11.98 8.64
C GLN A 290 -25.62 12.72 9.63
N ARG A 291 -24.79 11.99 10.39
CA ARG A 291 -23.80 12.59 11.29
C ARG A 291 -22.76 13.43 10.53
N ALA A 292 -22.29 12.94 9.38
CA ALA A 292 -21.33 13.67 8.56
C ALA A 292 -21.92 15.01 8.06
N ARG A 293 -23.17 15.03 7.61
CA ARG A 293 -23.87 16.27 7.19
C ARG A 293 -24.03 17.30 8.30
N GLN A 294 -24.17 16.84 9.55
CA GLN A 294 -24.31 17.72 10.71
C GLN A 294 -22.97 18.32 11.17
N THR A 295 -21.85 17.78 10.69
CA THR A 295 -20.52 18.23 11.08
C THR A 295 -20.00 19.29 10.10
N PRO A 296 -19.71 20.53 10.53
CA PRO A 296 -19.17 21.56 9.65
C PRO A 296 -17.77 21.20 9.12
N TRP A 297 -17.45 21.59 7.89
CA TRP A 297 -16.13 21.33 7.29
C TRP A 297 -14.95 21.77 8.17
N PRO A 298 -14.95 22.98 8.78
CA PRO A 298 -13.84 23.38 9.65
C PRO A 298 -13.64 22.44 10.84
N ALA A 299 -14.72 21.86 11.37
CA ALA A 299 -14.63 20.90 12.47
C ALA A 299 -14.03 19.56 12.02
N MET A 300 -14.40 19.07 10.83
CA MET A 300 -13.79 17.86 10.23
C MET A 300 -12.28 18.02 10.02
N VAL A 301 -11.87 19.15 9.45
CA VAL A 301 -10.45 19.48 9.22
C VAL A 301 -9.71 19.61 10.55
N GLN A 302 -10.29 20.31 11.53
CA GLN A 302 -9.68 20.47 12.85
C GLN A 302 -9.49 19.12 13.55
N GLN A 303 -10.48 18.23 13.52
CA GLN A 303 -10.36 16.88 14.10
C GLN A 303 -9.23 16.08 13.45
N ASN A 304 -9.12 16.17 12.12
CA ASN A 304 -8.04 15.52 11.37
C ASN A 304 -6.66 16.07 11.77
N GLN A 305 -6.49 17.39 11.76
CA GLN A 305 -5.23 18.06 12.10
C GLN A 305 -4.85 17.83 13.57
N VAL A 306 -5.81 17.84 14.50
CA VAL A 306 -5.57 17.51 15.91
C VAL A 306 -5.06 16.09 16.05
N PHE A 307 -5.69 15.12 15.39
CA PHE A 307 -5.25 13.72 15.43
C PHE A 307 -3.81 13.57 14.93
N TRP A 308 -3.49 14.11 13.76
CA TRP A 308 -2.15 13.95 13.18
C TRP A 308 -1.08 14.72 13.94
N ARG A 309 -1.39 15.92 14.45
CA ARG A 309 -0.49 16.64 15.35
C ARG A 309 -0.20 15.81 16.61
N ASP A 310 -1.23 15.24 17.23
CA ASP A 310 -1.07 14.46 18.46
C ASP A 310 -0.36 13.12 18.21
N TYR A 311 -0.57 12.51 17.03
CA TYR A 311 0.18 11.35 16.56
C TYR A 311 1.67 11.69 16.39
N LEU A 312 1.98 12.72 15.59
CA LEU A 312 3.34 13.17 15.32
C LEU A 312 4.05 13.70 16.58
N ALA A 313 3.33 14.30 17.54
CA ALA A 313 3.92 14.78 18.79
C ALA A 313 4.47 13.64 19.67
N LYS A 314 3.97 12.41 19.51
CA LYS A 314 4.51 11.22 20.17
C LYS A 314 5.73 10.65 19.44
N THR A 315 5.96 11.10 18.19
CA THR A 315 7.03 10.55 17.37
C THR A 315 8.39 11.16 17.71
N ARG A 316 9.42 10.32 17.71
CA ARG A 316 10.80 10.79 17.73
C ARG A 316 11.18 11.35 16.35
N MET A 317 11.57 12.64 16.33
CA MET A 317 12.13 13.32 15.17
C MET A 317 13.65 13.49 15.35
N PRO A 318 14.49 12.94 14.48
CA PRO A 318 15.94 13.11 14.59
C PRO A 318 16.36 14.57 14.38
N ALA A 319 17.22 15.09 15.26
CA ALA A 319 17.58 16.52 15.28
C ALA A 319 18.45 16.98 14.09
N HIS A 320 19.08 16.02 13.40
CA HIS A 320 20.00 16.30 12.29
C HIS A 320 19.31 16.44 10.92
N LEU A 321 18.00 16.17 10.84
CA LEU A 321 17.28 16.24 9.57
C LEU A 321 17.13 17.70 9.12
N SER A 322 17.42 17.95 7.84
CA SER A 322 17.09 19.20 7.17
C SER A 322 15.57 19.44 7.14
N VAL A 323 15.14 20.66 6.80
CA VAL A 323 13.70 21.00 6.72
C VAL A 323 12.99 20.10 5.70
N GLU A 324 13.66 19.84 4.58
CA GLU A 324 13.21 18.97 3.51
C GLU A 324 13.04 17.52 3.99
N GLU A 325 14.04 16.98 4.68
CA GLU A 325 14.00 15.63 5.24
C GLU A 325 12.94 15.51 6.33
N GLN A 326 12.74 16.54 7.17
CA GLN A 326 11.69 16.54 8.18
C GLN A 326 10.30 16.44 7.55
N ALA A 327 10.06 17.13 6.42
CA ALA A 327 8.77 17.06 5.73
C ALA A 327 8.50 15.64 5.19
N VAL A 328 9.49 14.99 4.56
CA VAL A 328 9.38 13.61 4.09
C VAL A 328 9.22 12.64 5.26
N TYR A 329 9.99 12.81 6.34
CA TYR A 329 9.90 11.95 7.53
C TYR A 329 8.52 12.01 8.20
N ARG A 330 7.94 13.21 8.36
CA ARG A 330 6.57 13.36 8.89
C ARG A 330 5.55 12.72 7.97
N ARG A 331 5.72 12.86 6.65
CA ARG A 331 4.83 12.21 5.68
C ARG A 331 4.91 10.69 5.76
N ALA A 332 6.13 10.14 5.82
CA ALA A 332 6.38 8.72 5.98
C ALA A 332 5.67 8.16 7.24
N LEU A 333 5.78 8.84 8.39
CA LEU A 333 5.10 8.48 9.64
C LEU A 333 3.57 8.41 9.47
N ILE A 334 2.99 9.41 8.81
CA ILE A 334 1.55 9.43 8.51
C ILE A 334 1.19 8.21 7.66
N VAL A 335 1.94 7.93 6.59
CA VAL A 335 1.67 6.80 5.68
C VAL A 335 1.71 5.45 6.42
N LEU A 336 2.65 5.24 7.35
CA LEU A 336 2.67 4.02 8.17
C LEU A 336 1.33 3.81 8.90
N GLN A 337 0.82 4.87 9.54
CA GLN A 337 -0.44 4.79 10.27
C GLN A 337 -1.64 4.64 9.33
N GLN A 338 -1.64 5.30 8.19
CA GLN A 338 -2.72 5.20 7.19
C GLN A 338 -2.91 3.77 6.68
N ASN A 339 -1.81 3.05 6.52
CA ASN A 339 -1.78 1.68 6.01
C ASN A 339 -1.84 0.63 7.14
N SER A 340 -2.16 1.05 8.37
CA SER A 340 -2.34 0.18 9.53
C SER A 340 -3.84 -0.03 9.81
N ALA A 341 -4.32 -1.26 9.63
CA ALA A 341 -5.71 -1.62 9.88
C ALA A 341 -5.98 -1.78 11.38
N ARG A 342 -7.24 -1.58 11.79
CA ARG A 342 -7.68 -1.78 13.19
C ARG A 342 -7.50 -3.21 13.70
N THR A 343 -7.39 -4.18 12.78
CA THR A 343 -7.09 -5.59 13.10
C THR A 343 -5.64 -5.82 13.54
N GLY A 344 -4.75 -4.83 13.36
CA GLY A 344 -3.31 -4.94 13.56
C GLY A 344 -2.53 -5.26 12.28
N ALA A 345 -3.21 -5.57 11.17
CA ALA A 345 -2.55 -5.82 9.90
C ALA A 345 -1.98 -4.51 9.32
N HIS A 346 -0.75 -4.56 8.79
CA HIS A 346 -0.18 -3.48 7.99
C HIS A 346 -0.20 -3.88 6.51
N ILE A 347 -0.82 -3.09 5.64
CA ILE A 347 -0.81 -3.36 4.19
C ILE A 347 0.48 -2.82 3.54
N ALA A 348 1.00 -3.53 2.54
CA ALA A 348 2.23 -3.12 1.85
C ALA A 348 2.05 -1.82 1.05
N ALA A 349 0.90 -1.66 0.39
CA ALA A 349 0.46 -0.41 -0.23
C ALA A 349 -1.06 -0.40 -0.42
N PRO A 350 -1.72 0.77 -0.43
CA PRO A 350 -3.13 0.89 -0.81
C PRO A 350 -3.22 0.85 -2.33
N THR A 351 -3.01 -0.33 -2.92
CA THR A 351 -3.26 -0.54 -4.35
C THR A 351 -3.75 -1.95 -4.67
N SER A 352 -4.75 -1.99 -5.55
CA SER A 352 -5.41 -3.18 -6.09
C SER A 352 -4.92 -3.54 -7.51
N THR A 353 -3.98 -2.77 -8.08
CA THR A 353 -3.46 -2.99 -9.46
C THR A 353 -2.49 -4.17 -9.52
N SER A 354 -1.85 -4.43 -10.67
CA SER A 354 -0.98 -5.61 -10.83
C SER A 354 0.49 -5.25 -10.60
N PRO A 355 1.15 -5.79 -9.56
CA PRO A 355 0.63 -6.71 -8.53
C PRO A 355 -0.13 -6.03 -7.37
N PRO A 356 -1.11 -6.73 -6.75
CA PRO A 356 -1.93 -6.17 -5.68
C PRO A 356 -1.18 -6.15 -4.35
N TYR A 357 -1.01 -4.97 -3.76
CA TYR A 357 -0.18 -4.76 -2.55
C TYR A 357 -1.01 -4.45 -1.29
N ARG A 358 -2.34 -4.52 -1.39
CA ARG A 358 -3.30 -4.34 -0.28
C ARG A 358 -3.26 -5.41 0.82
N PHE A 359 -2.27 -6.29 0.82
CA PHE A 359 -2.13 -7.40 1.78
C PHE A 359 -1.04 -7.12 2.81
N SER A 360 -1.08 -7.87 3.90
CA SER A 360 -0.09 -7.83 4.97
C SER A 360 0.90 -8.97 4.81
N TRP A 361 2.14 -8.63 4.49
CA TRP A 361 3.26 -9.56 4.52
C TRP A 361 3.89 -9.59 5.92
N PRO A 362 4.16 -10.77 6.50
CA PRO A 362 4.95 -10.87 7.71
C PRO A 362 6.26 -10.08 7.67
N ARG A 363 6.99 -10.09 6.55
CA ARG A 363 8.25 -9.32 6.38
C ARG A 363 8.02 -7.82 6.45
N ASP A 364 7.24 -7.25 5.53
CA ASP A 364 6.97 -5.82 5.44
C ASP A 364 6.38 -5.30 6.75
N GLY A 365 5.37 -6.01 7.25
CA GLY A 365 4.71 -5.70 8.51
C GLY A 365 5.66 -5.68 9.70
N SER A 366 6.66 -6.57 9.75
CA SER A 366 7.67 -6.56 10.82
C SER A 366 8.56 -5.32 10.79
N PHE A 367 8.95 -4.84 9.60
CA PHE A 367 9.74 -3.60 9.49
C PHE A 367 8.90 -2.35 9.76
N ILE A 368 7.63 -2.36 9.39
CA ILE A 368 6.67 -1.29 9.74
C ILE A 368 6.48 -1.24 11.25
N ALA A 369 6.25 -2.40 11.87
CA ALA A 369 6.08 -2.55 13.31
C ALA A 369 7.34 -2.17 14.09
N LEU A 370 8.55 -2.53 13.60
CA LEU A 370 9.81 -2.04 14.16
C LEU A 370 9.90 -0.51 14.08
N THR A 371 9.50 0.07 12.95
CA THR A 371 9.57 1.52 12.75
C THR A 371 8.66 2.24 13.73
N GLN A 372 7.41 1.78 13.85
CA GLN A 372 6.46 2.31 14.83
C GLN A 372 7.00 2.19 16.27
N LEU A 373 7.60 1.05 16.63
CA LEU A 373 8.23 0.88 17.94
C LEU A 373 9.34 1.92 18.17
N GLN A 374 10.24 2.08 17.19
CA GLN A 374 11.38 2.98 17.24
C GLN A 374 11.00 4.46 17.24
N THR A 375 9.83 4.79 16.70
CA THR A 375 9.34 6.17 16.66
C THR A 375 8.42 6.50 17.84
N GLY A 376 8.00 5.54 18.66
CA GLY A 376 7.24 5.81 19.89
C GLY A 376 5.79 5.30 19.90
N HIS A 377 5.46 4.32 19.07
CA HIS A 377 4.14 3.71 18.92
C HIS A 377 4.14 2.19 19.21
N PRO A 378 4.55 1.75 20.41
CA PRO A 378 4.62 0.31 20.76
C PRO A 378 3.26 -0.41 20.67
N GLU A 379 2.17 0.31 20.87
CA GLU A 379 0.81 -0.22 20.77
C GLU A 379 0.45 -0.69 19.36
N GLU A 380 0.99 -0.06 18.31
CA GLU A 380 0.78 -0.47 16.93
C GLU A 380 1.57 -1.76 16.65
N THR A 381 2.84 -1.78 17.07
CA THR A 381 3.72 -2.94 16.99
C THR A 381 3.11 -4.17 17.65
N ARG A 382 2.56 -4.03 18.86
CA ARG A 382 1.93 -5.14 19.58
C ARG A 382 0.73 -5.70 18.83
N ARG A 383 -0.13 -4.85 18.27
CA ARG A 383 -1.31 -5.29 17.50
C ARG A 383 -0.90 -6.09 16.27
N PHE A 384 0.15 -5.68 15.57
CA PHE A 384 0.70 -6.45 14.45
C PHE A 384 1.23 -7.82 14.87
N LEU A 385 2.00 -7.88 15.96
CA LEU A 385 2.54 -9.15 16.46
C LEU A 385 1.43 -10.09 16.93
N GLU A 386 0.37 -9.56 17.53
CA GLU A 386 -0.83 -10.34 17.91
C GLU A 386 -1.64 -10.77 16.68
N PHE A 387 -1.70 -9.96 15.62
CA PHE A 387 -2.27 -10.36 14.32
C PHE A 387 -1.50 -11.53 13.71
N MET A 388 -0.17 -11.45 13.67
CA MET A 388 0.70 -12.51 13.16
C MET A 388 0.66 -13.78 14.01
N ALA A 389 0.56 -13.65 15.33
CA ALA A 389 0.37 -14.77 16.25
C ALA A 389 -0.93 -15.55 15.94
N LYS A 390 -2.04 -14.84 15.66
CA LYS A 390 -3.32 -15.44 15.28
C LYS A 390 -3.27 -16.08 13.89
N ALA A 391 -2.49 -15.51 12.98
CA ALA A 391 -2.35 -15.97 11.60
C ALA A 391 -1.40 -17.17 11.43
N GLN A 392 -0.65 -17.55 12.47
CA GLN A 392 0.30 -18.67 12.41
C GLN A 392 -0.44 -19.99 12.10
N LYS A 393 0.07 -20.73 11.10
CA LYS A 393 -0.47 -22.04 10.75
C LYS A 393 -0.18 -23.07 11.85
N SER A 394 -0.97 -24.13 11.90
CA SER A 394 -0.82 -25.21 12.89
C SER A 394 0.56 -25.87 12.88
N ASN A 395 1.24 -25.89 11.73
CA ASN A 395 2.58 -26.46 11.55
C ASN A 395 3.73 -25.53 12.00
N GLY A 396 3.43 -24.29 12.40
CA GLY A 396 4.37 -23.28 12.89
C GLY A 396 4.88 -22.27 11.84
N GLY A 397 4.53 -22.44 10.57
CA GLY A 397 4.87 -21.49 9.51
C GLY A 397 3.79 -20.43 9.28
N TRP A 398 4.05 -19.57 8.30
CA TRP A 398 3.10 -18.58 7.77
C TRP A 398 2.87 -18.80 6.27
N ALA A 399 1.75 -18.29 5.77
CA ALA A 399 1.52 -18.04 4.35
C ALA A 399 2.38 -16.82 3.91
N ILE A 400 2.53 -16.61 2.60
CA ILE A 400 3.32 -15.49 2.04
C ILE A 400 2.72 -14.15 2.50
N ASN A 401 1.40 -14.02 2.43
CA ASN A 401 0.72 -12.80 2.80
C ASN A 401 -0.73 -13.06 3.21
N TYR A 402 -1.29 -12.07 3.89
CA TYR A 402 -2.58 -12.16 4.54
C TYR A 402 -3.48 -10.99 4.19
N ARG A 403 -4.76 -11.29 4.04
CA ARG A 403 -5.82 -10.28 4.09
C ARG A 403 -5.83 -9.64 5.48
N THR A 404 -6.37 -8.43 5.60
CA THR A 404 -6.39 -7.71 6.88
C THR A 404 -7.26 -8.38 7.97
N ASP A 405 -8.08 -9.36 7.61
CA ASP A 405 -8.84 -10.22 8.53
C ASP A 405 -8.06 -11.47 8.99
N GLY A 406 -6.82 -11.66 8.52
CA GLY A 406 -5.94 -12.77 8.89
C GLY A 406 -6.10 -14.02 8.03
N ARG A 407 -6.97 -14.01 7.02
CA ARG A 407 -7.02 -15.12 6.04
C ARG A 407 -5.82 -15.06 5.09
N PRO A 408 -5.16 -16.20 4.82
CA PRO A 408 -4.05 -16.22 3.86
C PRO A 408 -4.55 -15.87 2.46
N TRP A 409 -3.74 -15.14 1.69
CA TRP A 409 -4.00 -14.88 0.28
C TRP A 409 -3.16 -15.79 -0.61
N TYR A 410 -1.83 -15.74 -0.49
CA TYR A 410 -0.93 -16.71 -1.12
C TYR A 410 -0.34 -17.70 -0.10
N ASP A 411 -0.66 -18.99 -0.26
CA ASP A 411 -0.01 -20.09 0.46
C ASP A 411 0.33 -21.21 -0.55
N PHE A 412 1.62 -21.38 -0.83
CA PHE A 412 2.13 -22.37 -1.79
C PHE A 412 2.64 -23.66 -1.10
N GLY A 413 2.38 -23.78 0.20
CA GLY A 413 2.87 -24.88 1.02
C GLY A 413 4.28 -24.66 1.54
N ASP A 414 4.66 -25.48 2.52
CA ASP A 414 5.78 -25.15 3.42
C ASP A 414 7.14 -25.02 2.74
N ARG A 415 7.38 -25.71 1.61
CA ARG A 415 8.65 -25.65 0.84
C ARG A 415 8.72 -24.45 -0.12
N GLN A 416 7.59 -23.82 -0.42
CA GLN A 416 7.48 -22.74 -1.41
C GLN A 416 7.02 -21.42 -0.79
N ASN A 417 6.74 -21.41 0.52
CA ASN A 417 6.59 -20.19 1.30
C ASN A 417 7.96 -19.66 1.75
N GLU A 418 7.94 -18.42 2.23
CA GLU A 418 9.10 -17.64 2.61
C GLU A 418 9.51 -17.95 4.06
N HIS A 419 10.71 -18.49 4.24
CA HIS A 419 11.21 -18.84 5.58
C HIS A 419 11.87 -17.66 6.28
N ASP A 420 12.21 -16.59 5.55
CA ASP A 420 12.64 -15.35 6.17
C ASP A 420 11.53 -14.74 7.03
N GLU A 421 10.28 -14.84 6.59
CA GLU A 421 9.10 -14.40 7.32
C GLU A 421 8.93 -15.18 8.63
N VAL A 422 9.09 -16.50 8.58
CA VAL A 422 9.03 -17.38 9.77
C VAL A 422 10.15 -17.07 10.76
N GLY A 423 11.32 -16.63 10.29
CA GLY A 423 12.44 -16.18 11.14
C GLY A 423 12.23 -14.77 11.70
N THR A 424 11.64 -13.87 10.92
CA THR A 424 11.47 -12.45 11.26
C THR A 424 10.44 -12.24 12.37
N ILE A 425 9.33 -13.00 12.38
CA ILE A 425 8.28 -12.81 13.39
C ILE A 425 8.78 -13.08 14.84
N PRO A 426 9.43 -14.22 15.16
CA PRO A 426 10.01 -14.44 16.47
C PRO A 426 11.06 -13.40 16.86
N TRP A 427 11.89 -12.97 15.91
CA TRP A 427 12.87 -11.90 16.12
C TRP A 427 12.16 -10.60 16.54
N MET A 428 11.13 -10.18 15.81
CA MET A 428 10.39 -8.95 16.12
C MET A 428 9.64 -9.03 17.46
N MET A 429 9.11 -10.21 17.84
CA MET A 429 8.50 -10.41 19.16
C MET A 429 9.49 -10.20 20.31
N VAL A 430 10.69 -10.76 20.20
CA VAL A 430 11.73 -10.57 21.21
C VAL A 430 12.24 -9.13 21.22
N GLU A 431 12.38 -8.50 20.05
CA GLU A 431 12.80 -7.10 19.95
C GLU A 431 11.79 -6.15 20.59
N TYR A 432 10.49 -6.38 20.35
CA TYR A 432 9.42 -5.65 21.03
C TYR A 432 9.53 -5.77 22.55
N ALA A 433 9.67 -6.99 23.08
CA ALA A 433 9.79 -7.21 24.52
C ALA A 433 11.07 -6.60 25.11
N ARG A 434 12.17 -6.59 24.35
CA ARG A 434 13.45 -5.99 24.75
C ARG A 434 13.36 -4.49 24.90
N GLN A 435 12.72 -3.81 23.95
CA GLN A 435 12.61 -2.35 23.96
C GLN A 435 11.53 -1.84 24.91
N THR A 436 10.43 -2.57 25.08
CA THR A 436 9.30 -2.15 25.93
C THR A 436 9.39 -2.67 27.37
N GLY A 437 10.19 -3.70 27.61
CA GLY A 437 10.22 -4.43 28.87
C GLY A 437 9.02 -5.38 29.07
N GLU A 438 8.16 -5.58 28.05
CA GLU A 438 6.99 -6.46 28.13
C GLU A 438 7.35 -7.97 28.06
N TRP A 439 8.25 -8.40 28.94
CA TRP A 439 8.67 -9.80 29.02
C TRP A 439 7.52 -10.73 29.39
N ALA A 440 6.58 -10.29 30.23
CA ALA A 440 5.40 -11.08 30.60
C ALA A 440 4.51 -11.36 29.38
N TRP A 441 4.37 -10.42 28.45
CA TRP A 441 3.66 -10.65 27.19
C TRP A 441 4.44 -11.63 26.31
N LEU A 442 5.77 -11.49 26.19
CA LEU A 442 6.57 -12.45 25.43
C LEU A 442 6.38 -13.89 25.94
N GLN A 443 6.19 -14.05 27.26
CA GLN A 443 5.90 -15.37 27.85
C GLN A 443 4.59 -15.98 27.35
N THR A 444 3.57 -15.17 27.06
CA THR A 444 2.32 -15.67 26.46
C THR A 444 2.49 -16.02 24.98
N GLN A 445 3.48 -15.41 24.30
CA GLN A 445 3.80 -15.69 22.89
C GLN A 445 4.75 -16.88 22.68
N TRP A 446 5.27 -17.49 23.75
CA TRP A 446 6.18 -18.64 23.65
C TRP A 446 5.69 -19.76 22.72
N PRO A 447 4.41 -20.19 22.75
CA PRO A 447 3.94 -21.23 21.84
C PRO A 447 4.11 -20.86 20.36
N VAL A 448 3.96 -19.58 20.00
CA VAL A 448 4.15 -19.08 18.62
C VAL A 448 5.62 -19.16 18.23
N ILE A 449 6.50 -18.66 19.09
CA ILE A 449 7.96 -18.64 18.89
C ILE A 449 8.51 -20.07 18.78
N GLN A 450 8.09 -20.95 19.69
CA GLN A 450 8.52 -22.35 19.72
C GLN A 450 8.10 -23.06 18.43
N LYS A 451 6.84 -22.92 18.01
CA LYS A 451 6.35 -23.53 16.76
C LYS A 451 7.10 -23.05 15.54
N ALA A 452 7.44 -21.75 15.47
CA ALA A 452 8.24 -21.20 14.37
C ALA A 452 9.65 -21.82 14.33
N CYS A 453 10.32 -21.91 15.48
CA CYS A 453 11.65 -22.54 15.56
C CYS A 453 11.59 -24.03 15.19
N GLU A 454 10.61 -24.77 15.69
CA GLU A 454 10.41 -26.18 15.32
C GLU A 454 10.04 -26.37 13.85
N PHE A 455 9.34 -25.41 13.24
CA PHE A 455 9.11 -25.37 11.80
C PHE A 455 10.43 -25.26 11.04
N LEU A 456 11.23 -24.25 11.36
CA LEU A 456 12.49 -23.93 10.66
C LEU A 456 13.52 -25.05 10.78
N LEU A 457 13.57 -25.76 11.91
CA LEU A 457 14.46 -26.91 12.10
C LEU A 457 14.21 -28.04 11.09
N ARG A 458 13.01 -28.17 10.53
CA ARG A 458 12.71 -29.16 9.48
C ARG A 458 13.33 -28.82 8.13
N PHE A 459 13.69 -27.56 7.93
CA PHE A 459 14.26 -27.03 6.69
C PHE A 459 15.76 -26.75 6.81
N GLN A 460 16.38 -27.04 7.95
CA GLN A 460 17.82 -26.93 8.10
C GLN A 460 18.51 -28.13 7.42
N ASP A 461 19.20 -27.88 6.32
CA ASP A 461 19.97 -28.88 5.60
C ASP A 461 21.10 -29.42 6.48
N SER A 462 21.14 -30.74 6.65
CA SER A 462 22.07 -31.39 7.59
C SER A 462 23.54 -31.28 7.18
N ARG A 463 23.81 -31.06 5.90
CA ARG A 463 25.16 -30.97 5.35
C ARG A 463 25.70 -29.54 5.41
N THR A 464 24.91 -28.57 4.97
CA THR A 464 25.34 -27.18 4.82
C THR A 464 24.98 -26.32 6.03
N GLY A 465 24.01 -26.74 6.84
CA GLY A 465 23.44 -25.94 7.92
C GLY A 465 22.49 -24.82 7.46
N LEU A 466 22.39 -24.60 6.15
CA LEU A 466 21.52 -23.60 5.54
C LEU A 466 20.04 -24.00 5.58
N ILE A 467 19.16 -23.00 5.49
CA ILE A 467 17.71 -23.18 5.45
C ILE A 467 17.23 -23.29 4.01
N GLY A 468 16.48 -24.33 3.70
CA GLY A 468 15.77 -24.49 2.45
C GLY A 468 15.26 -25.91 2.26
N PRO A 469 14.50 -26.16 1.19
CA PRO A 469 14.09 -25.21 0.17
C PRO A 469 13.09 -24.16 0.67
N THR A 470 13.21 -22.94 0.15
CA THR A 470 12.31 -21.81 0.44
C THR A 470 12.21 -20.86 -0.77
N ARG A 471 11.25 -19.93 -0.72
CA ARG A 471 11.12 -18.81 -1.66
C ARG A 471 11.99 -17.64 -1.21
N ASP A 472 12.55 -16.91 -2.16
CA ASP A 472 13.35 -15.71 -1.89
C ASP A 472 12.46 -14.50 -1.57
N LEU A 473 13.02 -13.47 -0.92
CA LEU A 473 12.26 -12.28 -0.48
C LEU A 473 11.60 -11.47 -1.60
N TRP A 474 12.02 -11.65 -2.85
CA TRP A 474 11.41 -11.00 -4.01
C TRP A 474 10.33 -11.84 -4.67
N GLU A 475 10.03 -13.01 -4.11
CA GLU A 475 9.02 -13.96 -4.58
C GLU A 475 9.27 -14.57 -5.98
N LEU A 476 10.48 -14.46 -6.52
CA LEU A 476 10.79 -14.83 -7.91
C LEU A 476 11.36 -16.23 -8.04
N SER A 477 12.16 -16.67 -7.08
CA SER A 477 12.94 -17.89 -7.10
C SER A 477 12.50 -18.77 -5.94
N THR A 478 12.20 -20.03 -6.24
CA THR A 478 11.72 -21.00 -5.26
C THR A 478 12.65 -22.18 -5.17
N SER A 479 12.52 -22.93 -4.08
CA SER A 479 13.10 -24.27 -3.92
C SER A 479 14.60 -24.34 -3.66
N ASP A 480 15.22 -23.25 -3.19
CA ASP A 480 16.65 -23.18 -2.86
C ASP A 480 16.88 -22.52 -1.50
N SER A 481 18.13 -22.23 -1.17
CA SER A 481 18.51 -21.54 0.06
C SER A 481 19.01 -20.12 -0.24
N TRP A 482 18.41 -19.10 0.37
CA TRP A 482 18.70 -17.69 0.08
C TRP A 482 19.45 -17.00 1.21
N THR A 483 20.41 -16.14 0.89
CA THR A 483 21.28 -15.48 1.87
C THR A 483 20.48 -14.62 2.84
N TYR A 484 19.54 -13.81 2.33
CA TYR A 484 18.63 -13.02 3.15
C TYR A 484 17.80 -13.90 4.11
N SER A 485 17.22 -15.00 3.61
CA SER A 485 16.37 -15.87 4.43
C SER A 485 17.15 -16.58 5.52
N ASN A 486 18.39 -17.00 5.24
CA ASN A 486 19.27 -17.55 6.28
C ASN A 486 19.61 -16.51 7.37
N ALA A 487 19.80 -15.23 7.00
CA ALA A 487 20.02 -14.17 7.98
C ALA A 487 18.80 -14.00 8.91
N ALA A 488 17.60 -13.93 8.35
CA ALA A 488 16.35 -13.82 9.11
C ALA A 488 16.13 -15.02 10.04
N VAL A 489 16.38 -16.24 9.55
CA VAL A 489 16.24 -17.46 10.36
C VAL A 489 17.30 -17.57 11.46
N PHE A 490 18.54 -17.12 11.21
CA PHE A 490 19.55 -16.99 12.26
C PHE A 490 19.02 -16.13 13.42
N ALA A 491 18.49 -14.94 13.11
CA ALA A 491 17.91 -14.06 14.12
C ALA A 491 16.70 -14.68 14.82
N GLY A 492 15.82 -15.36 14.06
CA GLY A 492 14.67 -16.09 14.61
C GLY A 492 15.08 -17.19 15.61
N PHE A 493 16.13 -17.97 15.32
CA PHE A 493 16.64 -18.95 16.26
C PHE A 493 17.31 -18.33 17.49
N LYS A 494 18.06 -17.22 17.33
CA LYS A 494 18.61 -16.48 18.48
C LYS A 494 17.50 -15.93 19.37
N ALA A 495 16.44 -15.39 18.78
CA ALA A 495 15.25 -14.93 19.49
C ALA A 495 14.54 -16.08 20.22
N GLY A 496 14.36 -17.22 19.54
CA GLY A 496 13.82 -18.44 20.15
C GLY A 496 14.64 -18.92 21.35
N ALA A 497 15.97 -18.89 21.23
CA ALA A 497 16.87 -19.28 22.33
C ALA A 497 16.77 -18.32 23.53
N GLU A 498 16.65 -17.00 23.30
CA GLU A 498 16.45 -16.03 24.37
C GLU A 498 15.10 -16.25 25.08
N ALA A 499 14.01 -16.38 24.32
CA ALA A 499 12.68 -16.62 24.87
C ALA A 499 12.63 -17.91 25.69
N ALA A 500 13.26 -18.99 25.19
CA ALA A 500 13.38 -20.27 25.88
C ALA A 500 14.14 -20.14 27.22
N ARG A 501 15.29 -19.45 27.21
CA ARG A 501 16.12 -19.26 28.42
C ARG A 501 15.37 -18.50 29.51
N ARG A 502 14.64 -17.45 29.13
CA ARG A 502 13.81 -16.66 30.06
C ARG A 502 12.67 -17.48 30.69
N ARG A 503 12.27 -18.59 30.07
CA ARG A 503 11.28 -19.54 30.60
C ARG A 503 11.86 -20.65 31.47
N GLY A 504 13.18 -20.82 31.46
CA GLY A 504 13.81 -22.02 32.01
C GLY A 504 13.76 -23.23 31.07
N GLU A 505 13.39 -23.06 29.79
CA GLU A 505 13.36 -24.12 28.77
C GLU A 505 14.78 -24.36 28.21
N ASN A 506 15.71 -24.74 29.08
CA ASN A 506 17.15 -24.78 28.78
C ASN A 506 17.50 -25.70 27.59
N ALA A 507 16.81 -26.84 27.45
CA ALA A 507 17.03 -27.75 26.32
C ALA A 507 16.64 -27.13 24.98
N ALA A 508 15.51 -26.43 24.92
CA ALA A 508 15.10 -25.69 23.73
C ALA A 508 16.05 -24.54 23.43
N ALA A 509 16.49 -23.80 24.46
CA ALA A 509 17.46 -22.73 24.31
C ALA A 509 18.77 -23.19 23.66
N GLN A 510 19.35 -24.28 24.16
CA GLN A 510 20.57 -24.88 23.60
C GLN A 510 20.37 -25.38 22.17
N ARG A 511 19.21 -26.03 21.89
CA ARG A 511 18.89 -26.54 20.55
C ARG A 511 18.79 -25.43 19.51
N TYR A 512 18.11 -24.33 19.84
CA TYR A 512 17.95 -23.19 18.93
C TYR A 512 19.26 -22.41 18.77
N GLU A 513 20.05 -22.27 19.83
CA GLU A 513 21.38 -21.66 19.75
C GLU A 513 22.32 -22.46 18.83
N ALA A 514 22.35 -23.79 18.97
CA ALA A 514 23.12 -24.65 18.08
C ALA A 514 22.62 -24.59 16.63
N ALA A 515 21.31 -24.43 16.41
CA ALA A 515 20.73 -24.28 15.07
C ALA A 515 21.14 -22.95 14.43
N ALA A 516 21.10 -21.85 15.18
CA ALA A 516 21.59 -20.54 14.73
C ALA A 516 23.06 -20.61 14.32
N GLU A 517 23.91 -21.22 15.15
CA GLU A 517 25.33 -21.36 14.81
C GLU A 517 25.54 -22.18 13.53
N ARG A 518 24.79 -23.27 13.32
CA ARG A 518 24.85 -24.01 12.05
C ARG A 518 24.47 -23.17 10.84
N VAL A 519 23.43 -22.34 10.94
CA VAL A 519 23.05 -21.40 9.86
C VAL A 519 24.18 -20.41 9.59
N LYS A 520 24.77 -19.81 10.64
CA LYS A 520 25.88 -18.87 10.52
C LYS A 520 27.11 -19.49 9.86
N GLN A 521 27.47 -20.71 10.23
CA GLN A 521 28.57 -21.45 9.58
C GLN A 521 28.22 -21.77 8.12
N GLY A 522 26.96 -22.13 7.84
CA GLY A 522 26.48 -22.34 6.48
C GLY A 522 26.63 -21.10 5.60
N ILE A 523 26.22 -19.93 6.10
CA ILE A 523 26.40 -18.63 5.43
C ILE A 523 27.89 -18.40 5.14
N TYR A 524 28.75 -18.58 6.14
CA TYR A 524 30.19 -18.40 6.01
C TYR A 524 30.79 -19.28 4.90
N GLN A 525 30.45 -20.57 4.91
CA GLN A 525 31.12 -21.57 4.09
C GLN A 525 30.56 -21.68 2.66
N TYR A 526 29.24 -21.53 2.50
CA TYR A 526 28.57 -21.86 1.24
C TYR A 526 28.06 -20.64 0.48
N LEU A 527 27.93 -19.46 1.11
CA LEU A 527 27.38 -18.26 0.46
C LEU A 527 28.44 -17.21 0.12
N TRP A 528 29.65 -17.33 0.66
CA TRP A 528 30.76 -16.44 0.34
C TRP A 528 31.42 -16.79 -1.00
N VAL A 529 31.48 -15.83 -1.92
CA VAL A 529 32.08 -15.96 -3.25
C VAL A 529 33.51 -15.43 -3.20
N GLU A 530 34.49 -16.31 -2.98
CA GLU A 530 35.90 -15.94 -2.72
C GLU A 530 36.51 -15.09 -3.84
N GLN A 531 36.31 -15.48 -5.10
CA GLN A 531 36.89 -14.79 -6.26
C GLN A 531 36.33 -13.38 -6.44
N GLY A 532 35.07 -13.16 -6.05
CA GLY A 532 34.38 -11.90 -6.22
C GLY A 532 34.42 -11.00 -4.98
N GLY A 533 34.70 -11.56 -3.80
CA GLY A 533 34.70 -10.84 -2.54
C GLY A 533 33.32 -10.36 -2.08
N TYR A 534 32.27 -11.18 -2.23
CA TYR A 534 30.92 -10.84 -1.80
C TYR A 534 30.11 -12.07 -1.38
N TYR A 535 28.98 -11.87 -0.69
CA TYR A 535 28.01 -12.94 -0.47
C TYR A 535 27.04 -13.03 -1.65
N GLY A 536 26.96 -14.21 -2.28
CA GLY A 536 26.02 -14.47 -3.37
C GLY A 536 24.57 -14.37 -2.90
N ARG A 537 23.62 -14.28 -3.85
CA ARG A 537 22.18 -14.20 -3.55
C ARG A 537 21.66 -15.44 -2.81
N GLY A 538 22.22 -16.61 -3.11
CA GLY A 538 21.82 -17.86 -2.47
C GLY A 538 22.68 -19.05 -2.88
N TYR A 539 22.18 -20.24 -2.59
CA TYR A 539 22.80 -21.52 -2.88
C TYR A 539 21.76 -22.52 -3.38
N HIS A 540 22.00 -23.04 -4.58
CA HIS A 540 21.16 -24.04 -5.21
C HIS A 540 21.41 -25.41 -4.58
N LEU A 541 20.42 -25.95 -3.85
CA LEU A 541 20.61 -27.15 -3.03
C LEU A 541 20.89 -28.39 -3.89
N ASP A 542 20.18 -28.51 -5.02
CA ASP A 542 20.27 -29.64 -5.95
C ASP A 542 21.59 -29.62 -6.73
N SER A 543 21.87 -28.49 -7.39
CA SER A 543 23.06 -28.36 -8.24
C SER A 543 24.35 -28.08 -7.47
N ARG A 544 24.24 -27.78 -6.17
CA ARG A 544 25.33 -27.49 -5.24
C ARG A 544 26.21 -26.32 -5.70
N ARG A 545 25.56 -25.27 -6.17
CA ARG A 545 26.21 -24.08 -6.73
C ARG A 545 25.65 -22.81 -6.11
N GLN A 546 26.51 -21.80 -5.95
CA GLN A 546 26.10 -20.47 -5.53
C GLN A 546 25.30 -19.76 -6.63
N ASP A 547 24.26 -19.02 -6.26
CA ASP A 547 23.70 -17.96 -7.09
C ASP A 547 24.61 -16.74 -6.96
N LEU A 548 25.33 -16.43 -8.05
CA LEU A 548 26.37 -15.41 -8.08
C LEU A 548 25.85 -13.98 -8.25
N LYS A 549 24.52 -13.76 -8.32
CA LYS A 549 23.97 -12.40 -8.38
C LYS A 549 24.37 -11.61 -7.14
N VAL A 550 24.79 -10.36 -7.33
CA VAL A 550 24.98 -9.41 -6.23
C VAL A 550 23.61 -8.90 -5.82
N GLU A 551 23.30 -8.92 -4.53
CA GLU A 551 21.99 -8.55 -3.99
C GLU A 551 22.12 -7.58 -2.81
N ALA A 552 21.43 -6.44 -2.88
CA ALA A 552 21.48 -5.41 -1.85
C ALA A 552 20.90 -5.89 -0.50
N ALA A 553 19.91 -6.78 -0.54
CA ALA A 553 19.27 -7.33 0.66
C ALA A 553 20.23 -8.13 1.55
N ASN A 554 21.37 -8.62 1.02
CA ASN A 554 22.37 -9.32 1.82
C ASN A 554 23.06 -8.43 2.88
N LEU A 555 22.87 -7.09 2.83
CA LEU A 555 23.20 -6.21 3.96
C LEU A 555 22.40 -6.56 5.24
N ALA A 556 21.31 -7.33 5.11
CA ALA A 556 20.56 -7.93 6.22
C ALA A 556 21.40 -8.84 7.11
N LEU A 557 22.53 -9.38 6.60
CA LEU A 557 23.52 -10.09 7.40
C LEU A 557 24.10 -9.24 8.54
N VAL A 558 24.07 -7.91 8.42
CA VAL A 558 24.49 -6.98 9.48
C VAL A 558 23.28 -6.43 10.22
N TRP A 559 22.36 -5.80 9.49
CA TRP A 559 21.15 -5.24 10.08
C TRP A 559 19.97 -5.54 9.17
N PRO A 560 18.86 -6.09 9.70
CA PRO A 560 18.53 -6.17 11.12
C PRO A 560 19.02 -7.42 11.85
N PHE A 561 19.58 -8.43 11.16
CA PHE A 561 19.66 -9.78 11.74
C PHE A 561 20.96 -10.13 12.45
N GLY A 562 22.01 -9.29 12.37
CA GLY A 562 23.19 -9.42 13.22
C GLY A 562 24.00 -10.71 13.08
N VAL A 563 24.08 -11.29 11.87
CA VAL A 563 24.96 -12.44 11.59
C VAL A 563 26.43 -12.02 11.72
N PHE A 564 26.74 -10.83 11.21
CA PHE A 564 28.05 -10.17 11.26
C PHE A 564 27.94 -8.75 11.79
N GLU A 565 29.04 -8.24 12.34
CA GLU A 565 29.18 -6.82 12.64
C GLU A 565 29.43 -6.02 11.35
N ALA A 566 29.09 -4.72 11.36
CA ALA A 566 29.28 -3.86 10.19
C ALA A 566 30.74 -3.78 9.75
N GLN A 567 31.67 -3.88 10.70
CA GLN A 567 33.12 -3.83 10.50
C GLN A 567 33.72 -5.12 9.92
N ASP A 568 32.97 -6.23 9.80
CA ASP A 568 33.47 -7.44 9.15
C ASP A 568 33.96 -7.09 7.73
N VAL A 569 35.20 -7.44 7.42
CA VAL A 569 35.88 -7.11 6.16
C VAL A 569 35.07 -7.61 4.95
N ARG A 570 34.37 -8.73 5.08
CA ARG A 570 33.53 -9.28 4.02
C ARG A 570 32.27 -8.47 3.78
N MET A 571 31.70 -7.90 4.86
CA MET A 571 30.56 -6.99 4.73
C MET A 571 30.96 -5.65 4.11
N GLN A 572 32.18 -5.18 4.40
CA GLN A 572 32.73 -3.99 3.72
C GLN A 572 32.91 -4.24 2.21
N LYS A 573 33.52 -5.38 1.83
CA LYS A 573 33.65 -5.78 0.41
C LYS A 573 32.28 -5.97 -0.25
N MET A 574 31.30 -6.54 0.47
CA MET A 574 29.93 -6.68 -0.03
C MET A 574 29.28 -5.32 -0.31
N ALA A 575 29.42 -4.36 0.60
CA ALA A 575 28.90 -3.01 0.39
C ALA A 575 29.58 -2.30 -0.79
N GLU A 576 30.90 -2.45 -0.95
CA GLU A 576 31.65 -1.95 -2.11
C GLU A 576 31.15 -2.58 -3.42
N LYS A 577 30.90 -3.89 -3.43
CA LYS A 577 30.34 -4.62 -4.57
C LYS A 577 28.95 -4.11 -4.94
N ILE A 578 28.08 -3.92 -3.95
CA ILE A 578 26.73 -3.37 -4.17
C ILE A 578 26.81 -1.95 -4.73
N MET A 579 27.65 -1.08 -4.16
CA MET A 579 27.80 0.28 -4.68
C MET A 579 28.33 0.29 -6.12
N THR A 580 29.21 -0.64 -6.48
CA THR A 580 29.77 -0.74 -7.83
C THR A 580 28.74 -1.26 -8.83
N ASP A 581 28.01 -2.31 -8.47
CA ASP A 581 27.20 -3.07 -9.42
C ASP A 581 25.73 -2.62 -9.47
N LEU A 582 25.21 -2.04 -8.37
CA LEU A 582 23.78 -1.77 -8.19
C LEU A 582 23.43 -0.29 -8.05
N SER A 583 24.40 0.62 -8.00
CA SER A 583 24.11 2.06 -8.00
C SER A 583 23.57 2.51 -9.35
N SER A 584 22.49 3.29 -9.32
CA SER A 584 21.96 4.01 -10.47
C SER A 584 22.74 5.30 -10.73
N ALA A 585 22.42 5.98 -11.83
CA ALA A 585 23.11 7.19 -12.24
C ALA A 585 22.91 8.35 -11.24
N GLN A 586 21.76 8.41 -10.56
CA GLN A 586 21.51 9.43 -9.54
C GLN A 586 21.69 8.93 -8.10
N GLY A 587 22.28 7.75 -7.91
CA GLY A 587 22.73 7.23 -6.61
C GLY A 587 21.73 6.37 -5.84
N GLY A 588 20.57 6.05 -6.41
CA GLY A 588 19.69 5.00 -5.86
C GLY A 588 20.30 3.60 -6.03
N ILE A 589 19.85 2.64 -5.23
CA ILE A 589 20.38 1.27 -5.25
C ILE A 589 19.34 0.31 -5.80
N ARG A 590 19.73 -0.54 -6.75
CA ARG A 590 18.87 -1.60 -7.35
C ARG A 590 18.81 -2.85 -6.44
N ARG A 591 17.84 -3.74 -6.68
CA ARG A 591 17.65 -4.97 -5.88
C ARG A 591 18.81 -5.95 -6.00
N TYR A 592 19.08 -6.39 -7.22
CA TYR A 592 20.13 -7.34 -7.55
C TYR A 592 20.54 -7.22 -9.02
N THR A 593 21.70 -7.79 -9.36
CA THR A 593 22.22 -7.75 -10.73
C THR A 593 21.33 -8.51 -11.71
N GLY A 594 20.93 -7.86 -12.80
CA GLY A 594 20.08 -8.46 -13.83
C GLY A 594 18.58 -8.48 -13.50
N ASP A 595 18.16 -7.69 -12.52
CA ASP A 595 16.74 -7.43 -12.24
C ASP A 595 16.03 -6.80 -13.45
N ARG A 596 14.81 -7.26 -13.71
CA ARG A 596 13.96 -6.81 -14.82
C ARG A 596 12.57 -6.34 -14.37
N TYR A 597 12.27 -6.44 -13.08
CA TYR A 597 10.99 -5.99 -12.54
C TYR A 597 10.97 -4.46 -12.57
N TYR A 598 10.04 -3.88 -13.35
CA TYR A 598 10.04 -2.45 -13.70
C TYR A 598 11.41 -1.95 -14.21
N ASP A 599 12.05 -2.70 -15.12
CA ASP A 599 13.38 -2.40 -15.66
C ASP A 599 14.51 -2.32 -14.61
N GLY A 600 14.25 -2.88 -13.42
CA GLY A 600 15.19 -2.95 -12.30
C GLY A 600 15.57 -1.57 -11.77
N GLN A 601 14.66 -0.60 -11.82
CA GLN A 601 14.85 0.76 -11.33
C GLN A 601 15.25 0.76 -9.84
N PRO A 602 15.93 1.80 -9.34
CA PRO A 602 16.33 1.87 -7.94
C PRO A 602 15.12 1.87 -7.00
N TRP A 603 15.27 1.22 -5.85
CA TRP A 603 14.24 1.12 -4.81
C TRP A 603 14.67 1.92 -3.58
N PRO A 604 13.80 2.77 -3.00
CA PRO A 604 14.05 3.37 -1.70
C PRO A 604 14.43 2.39 -0.58
N VAL A 605 13.84 1.18 -0.51
CA VAL A 605 14.16 0.16 0.50
C VAL A 605 15.64 -0.21 0.48
N THR A 606 16.20 -0.54 -0.68
CA THR A 606 17.61 -0.94 -0.84
C THR A 606 18.56 0.24 -0.64
N THR A 607 18.16 1.43 -1.09
CA THR A 607 18.90 2.68 -0.89
C THR A 607 19.04 3.01 0.59
N SER A 608 17.93 2.95 1.34
CA SER A 608 17.92 3.12 2.80
C SER A 608 18.66 1.99 3.53
N TRP A 609 18.62 0.75 3.03
CA TRP A 609 19.38 -0.36 3.63
C TRP A 609 20.88 -0.12 3.59
N MET A 610 21.37 0.38 2.44
CA MET A 610 22.78 0.79 2.30
C MET A 610 23.10 1.99 3.21
N ALA A 611 22.18 2.95 3.35
CA ALA A 611 22.36 4.07 4.28
C ALA A 611 22.51 3.59 5.73
N ILE A 612 21.65 2.66 6.17
CA ILE A 612 21.72 2.05 7.51
C ILE A 612 23.05 1.30 7.69
N TYR A 613 23.48 0.53 6.69
CA TYR A 613 24.77 -0.16 6.75
C TYR A 613 25.93 0.83 6.93
N TYR A 614 25.98 1.91 6.14
CA TYR A 614 27.05 2.92 6.27
C TYR A 614 27.00 3.68 7.59
N ALA A 615 25.81 3.99 8.12
CA ALA A 615 25.68 4.59 9.44
C ALA A 615 26.29 3.65 10.51
N ARG A 616 26.00 2.35 10.45
CA ARG A 616 26.56 1.33 11.37
C ARG A 616 28.05 1.09 11.19
N LEU A 617 28.57 1.23 9.96
CA LEU A 617 30.00 1.15 9.68
C LEU A 617 30.77 2.36 10.23
N GLY A 618 30.09 3.43 10.64
CA GLY A 618 30.72 4.69 11.07
C GLY A 618 31.08 5.61 9.91
N LYS A 619 30.36 5.50 8.78
CA LYS A 619 30.51 6.37 7.60
C LYS A 619 29.25 7.23 7.37
N PRO A 620 28.90 8.14 8.30
CA PRO A 620 27.64 8.91 8.25
C PRO A 620 27.51 9.77 6.98
N GLU A 621 28.62 10.27 6.43
CA GLU A 621 28.59 11.08 5.20
C GLU A 621 28.10 10.28 3.98
N LEU A 622 28.42 8.98 3.90
CA LEU A 622 27.90 8.12 2.83
C LEU A 622 26.42 7.81 3.04
N ALA A 623 26.03 7.56 4.30
CA ALA A 623 24.64 7.34 4.67
C ALA A 623 23.76 8.57 4.37
N ARG A 624 24.23 9.79 4.67
CA ARG A 624 23.51 11.04 4.35
C ARG A 624 23.29 11.22 2.85
N LYS A 625 24.28 10.86 2.02
CA LYS A 625 24.11 10.92 0.55
C LYS A 625 22.96 10.03 0.07
N LEU A 626 22.84 8.82 0.61
CA LEU A 626 21.76 7.89 0.27
C LEU A 626 20.40 8.33 0.84
N GLN A 627 20.38 8.89 2.05
CA GLN A 627 19.17 9.52 2.63
C GLN A 627 18.66 10.67 1.73
N ALA A 628 19.58 11.50 1.24
CA ALA A 628 19.26 12.61 0.35
C ALA A 628 18.71 12.15 -1.01
N VAL A 629 19.15 11.00 -1.54
CA VAL A 629 18.58 10.41 -2.76
C VAL A 629 17.10 10.12 -2.59
N ASN A 630 16.72 9.40 -1.53
CA ASN A 630 15.31 9.10 -1.27
C ASN A 630 14.50 10.37 -0.97
N THR A 631 15.07 11.33 -0.23
CA THR A 631 14.43 12.63 0.02
C THR A 631 14.12 13.35 -1.29
N ARG A 632 15.09 13.38 -2.22
CA ARG A 632 14.90 13.96 -3.55
C ARG A 632 13.77 13.26 -4.31
N TYR A 633 13.71 11.93 -4.30
CA TYR A 633 12.61 11.20 -4.97
C TYR A 633 11.24 11.57 -4.44
N ALA A 634 11.09 11.67 -3.11
CA ALA A 634 9.85 12.11 -2.48
C ALA A 634 9.51 13.57 -2.86
N GLN A 635 10.50 14.46 -2.91
CA GLN A 635 10.29 15.88 -3.25
C GLN A 635 9.93 16.12 -4.72
N MET A 636 10.31 15.20 -5.62
CA MET A 636 9.90 15.27 -7.02
C MET A 636 8.39 15.00 -7.21
N THR A 637 7.68 14.59 -6.16
CA THR A 637 6.22 14.46 -6.15
C THR A 637 5.56 15.49 -5.24
N GLY A 638 4.31 15.85 -5.54
CA GLY A 638 3.51 16.71 -4.67
C GLY A 638 3.08 16.04 -3.35
N SER A 639 3.25 14.72 -3.21
CA SER A 639 2.77 13.95 -2.06
C SER A 639 3.81 13.72 -0.98
N LEU A 640 5.10 13.94 -1.28
CA LEU A 640 6.25 13.67 -0.39
C LEU A 640 6.35 12.22 0.09
N GLN A 641 5.81 11.29 -0.69
CA GLN A 641 5.79 9.86 -0.39
C GLN A 641 6.84 9.09 -1.20
N LEU A 642 7.24 7.95 -0.66
CA LEU A 642 8.12 6.99 -1.30
C LEU A 642 7.34 5.81 -1.87
N GLY A 643 7.56 5.52 -3.15
CA GLY A 643 7.05 4.32 -3.82
C GLY A 643 8.01 3.14 -3.77
N GLU A 644 7.66 2.08 -4.49
CA GLU A 644 8.51 0.89 -4.63
C GLU A 644 9.71 1.16 -5.56
N GLN A 645 9.50 1.58 -6.81
CA GLN A 645 10.60 1.84 -7.74
C GLN A 645 10.47 3.21 -8.39
N TYR A 646 11.59 3.92 -8.48
CA TYR A 646 11.67 5.27 -9.03
C TYR A 646 12.43 5.29 -10.36
N ASP A 647 11.77 5.73 -11.43
CA ASP A 647 12.44 5.93 -12.70
C ASP A 647 13.14 7.30 -12.71
N GLU A 648 14.45 7.28 -12.55
CA GLU A 648 15.32 8.47 -12.57
C GLU A 648 15.30 9.21 -13.91
N LYS A 649 14.96 8.57 -15.03
CA LYS A 649 14.91 9.26 -16.33
C LYS A 649 13.56 9.95 -16.52
N LEU A 650 12.48 9.27 -16.15
CA LEU A 650 11.12 9.81 -16.25
C LEU A 650 10.73 10.69 -15.06
N GLN A 651 11.53 10.69 -13.99
CA GLN A 651 11.29 11.43 -12.74
C GLN A 651 9.93 11.12 -12.10
N ARG A 652 9.54 9.84 -12.10
CA ARG A 652 8.27 9.37 -11.54
C ARG A 652 8.39 7.99 -10.91
N TRP A 653 7.48 7.69 -9.99
CA TRP A 653 7.26 6.33 -9.52
C TRP A 653 6.68 5.46 -10.65
N VAL A 654 7.09 4.19 -10.70
CA VAL A 654 6.64 3.25 -11.74
C VAL A 654 5.93 2.01 -11.17
N SER A 655 5.79 1.95 -9.85
CA SER A 655 5.17 0.84 -9.12
C SER A 655 4.44 1.38 -7.88
N ALA A 656 3.92 0.49 -7.03
CA ALA A 656 3.14 0.75 -5.81
C ALA A 656 3.62 2.01 -5.09
N THR A 657 2.71 2.98 -4.96
CA THR A 657 2.98 4.29 -4.36
C THR A 657 1.77 4.75 -3.55
N PRO A 658 1.93 5.04 -2.24
CA PRO A 658 3.16 4.81 -1.47
C PRO A 658 3.43 3.31 -1.26
N LEU A 659 4.69 2.94 -1.03
CA LEU A 659 5.04 1.63 -0.48
C LEU A 659 5.41 1.78 1.00
N THR A 660 4.62 1.17 1.89
CA THR A 660 4.79 1.31 3.34
C THR A 660 6.17 0.84 3.82
N TRP A 661 6.77 -0.15 3.16
CA TRP A 661 8.14 -0.60 3.48
C TRP A 661 9.22 0.43 3.10
N SER A 662 9.06 1.14 1.98
CA SER A 662 9.94 2.25 1.58
C SER A 662 9.92 3.36 2.63
N GLU A 663 8.73 3.74 3.08
CA GLU A 663 8.53 4.75 4.13
C GLU A 663 9.18 4.32 5.45
N ALA A 664 8.94 3.08 5.88
CA ALA A 664 9.54 2.50 7.08
C ALA A 664 11.08 2.53 7.02
N LYS A 665 11.66 2.13 5.89
CA LYS A 665 13.12 2.12 5.72
C LYS A 665 13.73 3.52 5.68
N TYR A 666 13.04 4.52 5.14
CA TYR A 666 13.48 5.91 5.17
C TYR A 666 13.57 6.47 6.59
N ILE A 667 12.57 6.16 7.42
CA ILE A 667 12.57 6.53 8.84
C ILE A 667 13.71 5.82 9.57
N LEU A 668 13.86 4.51 9.37
CA LEU A 668 14.92 3.73 10.02
C LEU A 668 16.32 4.19 9.60
N SER A 669 16.54 4.62 8.36
CA SER A 669 17.83 5.18 7.93
C SER A 669 18.12 6.55 8.57
N ALA A 670 17.11 7.40 8.72
CA ALA A 670 17.24 8.63 9.49
C ALA A 670 17.58 8.35 10.97
N LEU A 671 16.90 7.40 11.62
CA LEU A 671 17.21 7.02 13.01
C LEU A 671 18.63 6.43 13.15
N ALA A 672 19.06 5.63 12.17
CA ALA A 672 20.41 5.07 12.12
C ALA A 672 21.50 6.16 12.05
N LEU A 673 21.24 7.25 11.31
CA LEU A 673 22.17 8.39 11.20
C LEU A 673 22.34 9.16 12.51
N GLU A 674 21.31 9.21 13.36
CA GLU A 674 21.39 9.85 14.68
C GLU A 674 22.06 8.96 15.72
N ASN A 675 21.65 7.69 15.78
CA ASN A 675 22.19 6.73 16.74
C ASN A 675 22.36 5.36 16.06
N PRO A 676 23.50 5.10 15.41
CA PRO A 676 23.76 3.82 14.75
C PRO A 676 23.65 2.62 15.70
N ALA A 677 23.98 2.84 16.98
CA ALA A 677 23.92 1.84 18.04
C ALA A 677 22.51 1.67 18.64
N GLY A 678 21.54 2.55 18.32
CA GLY A 678 20.16 2.46 18.78
C GLY A 678 19.32 1.42 18.03
N LEU A 679 19.77 1.04 16.84
CA LEU A 679 19.21 -0.04 16.02
C LEU A 679 20.03 -1.33 16.19
N LYS A 680 20.23 -1.80 17.43
CA LYS A 680 20.94 -3.08 17.63
C LYS A 680 20.11 -4.24 17.04
N PRO A 681 20.75 -5.20 16.35
CA PRO A 681 20.12 -6.43 15.88
C PRO A 681 19.42 -7.25 16.98
#